data_AF-A0A5J6WGE2-F1
#
_entry.id   AF-A0A5J6WGE2-F1
#
_cell.length_a   1.000
_cell.length_b   1.000
_cell.length_c   1.000
_cell.angle_alpha   90.00
_cell.angle_beta   90.00
_cell.angle_gamma   90.00
#
_symmetry.space_group_name_H-M   'P 1'
#
loop_
_entity.id
_entity.type
_entity.pdbx_description
1 polymer ?
#
loop_
_entity_poly.entity_id
_entity_poly.type
_entity_poly.pdbx_seq_one_letter_code
_entity_poly.pdbx_strand_id
1 'polypeptide(L)'
;MTTHTLKNMRRQLMLITCCTLLAACGNDSSSEAVTNSGTGSNTDTDSGNKQTLLLNPRIQLTQGLTTTKQYTLTATQELRLIQPGSQGNASVQGDTFTYQANADAQGSDHVKIAIISNDKIETINWLIRVNKPSPRFTTLALGDSTKDKVWQCVADTQTHQGVVWATPLQPTSQTYAWGNWPPTLPAFQAQCQFSESDDNSQACTTDRLVEYANQQSWCGRNDWRLPSSYEMKKLISEQDYALDNNQAAIDPYFFAPTGFETYWLADDDGQPHSDNVAPTLDFATGRYATVMANKRKPKSAMLVSGVKRDTTLPAEQEKPQAEQDSFIRLDNDGQPLAKSLQDSDYSDNPWRCLDDMRGLVRDNLYLRDNQFSNVYWLTPDPQDNSNTNQVLSIQVDVPAIIADINQAQYCGRNNWRVPTTDELAMLLYKGEQKSDYNLLYTTSLNQPKSGDYWVKKTAGYGLYSLPTMTDLHTKVATDTDTARILLIATEFEQRASEDPRSVNNHSKPNFNHLRQAYASNSDHWPPAFVDDELSYQELGLMPKPSFPHTNPYNERKVSLGEKLFFDPVLSQAGDVSCSSCHDPKLGWGDGQEVSIGHDRQRGKRNAPTIVNSAFLPTLFWDSRAATLEQQALMPIQDPVEMAESLPNLLSRLNAHPQYPALFKQAFSEGGINSDITEQQLGMVLATFQRTIISNTSRFDTFVSQADSAGDTSALSDKELWGLDIFRRNGRCVNCHMGAEFTDHKMQNVGLTYYQGFYEDLGLYNIDGKPSSVGKFKTPSLRDVMNHQPWFHNGLLDTMEGVISMYSAGMADNAPFGWNKYDPTYPVLSKQIRPLNLTVEEAQALQAFLTTITAPTRQKPASRTELALN
;
A
#
# COMPACT_ATOMS: atom_id res chain seq x y z
N MET A 1 -2.75 -23.02 -50.75
CA MET A 1 -1.33 -23.09 -51.15
C MET A 1 -1.21 -22.52 -52.56
N THR A 2 -1.02 -21.20 -52.61
CA THR A 2 -1.19 -20.27 -53.77
C THR A 2 -0.92 -18.85 -53.22
N THR A 3 -0.43 -17.81 -53.93
CA THR A 3 0.22 -17.68 -55.26
C THR A 3 1.01 -16.35 -55.36
N HIS A 4 2.00 -16.30 -56.26
CA HIS A 4 2.46 -15.12 -57.04
C HIS A 4 3.01 -13.81 -56.39
N THR A 5 4.35 -13.74 -56.33
CA THR A 5 5.25 -12.81 -57.08
C THR A 5 5.20 -11.26 -57.06
N LEU A 6 6.40 -10.69 -56.77
CA LEU A 6 7.19 -9.67 -57.52
C LEU A 6 7.03 -8.13 -57.34
N LYS A 7 8.06 -7.54 -56.68
CA LYS A 7 9.04 -6.51 -57.12
C LYS A 7 8.64 -5.24 -57.94
N ASN A 8 9.24 -4.11 -57.47
CA ASN A 8 9.98 -3.04 -58.18
C ASN A 8 9.44 -1.58 -58.27
N MET A 9 10.24 -0.68 -57.66
CA MET A 9 10.72 0.65 -58.14
C MET A 9 9.85 1.93 -58.17
N ARG A 10 10.43 2.96 -57.52
CA ARG A 10 10.56 4.40 -57.89
C ARG A 10 9.31 5.31 -57.86
N ARG A 11 9.42 6.38 -57.05
CA ARG A 11 9.63 7.76 -57.54
C ARG A 11 10.15 8.73 -56.46
N GLN A 12 11.02 9.65 -56.87
CA GLN A 12 11.38 10.87 -56.14
C GLN A 12 10.50 12.02 -56.64
N LEU A 13 10.23 13.04 -55.80
CA LEU A 13 10.49 14.45 -56.15
C LEU A 13 10.42 15.38 -54.91
N MET A 14 11.28 16.39 -54.88
CA MET A 14 11.17 17.58 -53.99
C MET A 14 10.20 18.60 -54.60
N LEU A 15 9.51 19.41 -53.77
CA LEU A 15 9.54 20.89 -53.85
C LEU A 15 8.75 21.59 -52.70
N ILE A 16 9.52 22.23 -51.78
CA ILE A 16 9.38 23.57 -51.16
C ILE A 16 7.98 24.24 -51.24
N THR A 17 7.33 24.70 -50.15
CA THR A 17 7.41 26.09 -49.59
C THR A 17 6.54 26.26 -48.30
N CYS A 18 7.05 26.94 -47.24
CA CYS A 18 6.37 27.64 -46.09
C CYS A 18 5.16 27.02 -45.33
N CYS A 19 4.89 27.27 -44.03
CA CYS A 19 5.59 27.99 -42.95
C CYS A 19 5.04 27.57 -41.55
N THR A 20 5.79 27.87 -40.48
CA THR A 20 5.35 28.09 -39.08
C THR A 20 4.39 27.09 -38.39
N LEU A 21 4.91 26.27 -37.48
CA LEU A 21 4.72 26.35 -36.00
C LEU A 21 5.28 25.08 -35.31
N LEU A 22 5.52 25.17 -33.99
CA LEU A 22 6.03 24.11 -33.09
C LEU A 22 7.53 23.74 -33.24
N ALA A 23 8.37 24.59 -32.65
CA ALA A 23 9.69 24.20 -32.14
C ALA A 23 9.82 24.70 -30.69
N ALA A 24 9.47 23.85 -29.72
CA ALA A 24 9.73 24.06 -28.29
C ALA A 24 9.61 22.72 -27.54
N CYS A 25 10.77 22.10 -27.28
CA CYS A 25 11.09 21.10 -26.25
C CYS A 25 12.40 20.41 -26.67
N GLY A 26 13.51 21.13 -26.51
CA GLY A 26 14.85 20.58 -26.69
C GLY A 26 15.42 20.12 -25.35
N ASN A 27 16.17 19.02 -25.36
CA ASN A 27 16.99 18.56 -24.25
C ASN A 27 17.92 19.69 -23.76
N ASP A 28 18.18 19.73 -22.45
CA ASP A 28 19.54 19.99 -21.97
C ASP A 28 19.81 19.26 -20.65
N SER A 29 20.77 18.35 -20.70
CA SER A 29 21.21 17.53 -19.57
C SER A 29 22.51 18.10 -18.99
N SER A 30 22.41 18.82 -17.88
CA SER A 30 23.57 19.25 -17.09
C SER A 30 23.32 19.05 -15.60
N SER A 31 23.97 18.04 -15.02
CA SER A 31 23.94 17.76 -13.59
C SER A 31 25.28 18.17 -12.98
N GLU A 32 25.33 19.35 -12.35
CA GLU A 32 26.44 19.73 -11.48
C GLU A 32 26.20 19.18 -10.08
N ALA A 33 27.00 18.19 -9.68
CA ALA A 33 26.98 17.64 -8.32
C ALA A 33 27.79 18.54 -7.39
N VAL A 34 27.11 19.31 -6.53
CA VAL A 34 27.78 20.10 -5.48
C VAL A 34 28.20 19.19 -4.33
N THR A 35 29.44 18.69 -4.39
CA THR A 35 30.04 17.95 -3.28
C THR A 35 30.81 18.89 -2.35
N ASN A 36 30.11 19.43 -1.34
CA ASN A 36 30.74 20.17 -0.25
C ASN A 36 30.68 19.36 1.06
N SER A 37 31.81 18.78 1.45
CA SER A 37 32.06 18.31 2.81
C SER A 37 32.85 19.39 3.57
N GLY A 38 32.18 20.13 4.44
CA GLY A 38 32.82 21.23 5.16
C GLY A 38 32.01 21.73 6.35
N THR A 39 32.57 21.59 7.55
CA THR A 39 32.04 22.21 8.77
C THR A 39 32.30 23.72 8.73
N GLY A 40 31.28 24.53 8.45
CA GLY A 40 31.40 25.98 8.50
C GLY A 40 30.12 26.71 8.10
N SER A 41 29.80 27.77 8.83
CA SER A 41 28.80 28.75 8.42
C SER A 41 29.30 29.45 7.15
N ASN A 42 28.74 29.09 6.00
CA ASN A 42 29.03 29.73 4.72
C ASN A 42 27.77 30.38 4.16
N THR A 43 27.70 31.71 4.23
CA THR A 43 26.80 32.53 3.42
C THR A 43 27.35 32.56 1.99
N ASP A 44 26.82 31.69 1.12
CA ASP A 44 27.21 31.68 -0.28
C ASP A 44 26.59 32.88 -1.01
N THR A 45 27.43 33.70 -1.63
CA THR A 45 27.03 34.93 -2.36
C THR A 45 27.54 34.85 -3.78
N ASP A 46 27.00 33.89 -4.54
CA ASP A 46 27.41 33.65 -5.92
C ASP A 46 26.77 34.63 -6.91
N SER A 47 27.53 34.96 -7.97
CA SER A 47 27.29 36.13 -8.82
C SER A 47 27.03 35.77 -10.28
N GLY A 48 25.80 36.01 -10.72
CA GLY A 48 25.57 36.55 -12.07
C GLY A 48 25.51 35.59 -13.26
N ASN A 49 25.29 34.29 -13.08
CA ASN A 49 25.00 33.38 -14.19
C ASN A 49 23.59 32.76 -14.09
N LYS A 50 22.85 32.71 -15.20
CA LYS A 50 21.48 32.16 -15.23
C LYS A 50 21.49 30.63 -15.07
N GLN A 51 21.47 30.14 -13.84
CA GLN A 51 21.20 28.72 -13.57
C GLN A 51 19.75 28.37 -13.94
N THR A 52 19.59 27.24 -14.63
CA THR A 52 18.29 26.61 -14.87
C THR A 52 17.65 26.21 -13.54
N LEU A 53 16.34 26.44 -13.36
CA LEU A 53 15.64 26.09 -12.13
C LEU A 53 15.65 24.57 -11.92
N LEU A 54 16.40 24.10 -10.92
CA LEU A 54 16.41 22.70 -10.53
C LEU A 54 15.12 22.38 -9.75
N LEU A 55 14.20 21.63 -10.36
CA LEU A 55 12.90 21.29 -9.77
C LEU A 55 12.97 20.22 -8.66
N ASN A 56 14.04 19.42 -8.59
CA ASN A 56 14.21 18.37 -7.59
C ASN A 56 15.59 18.44 -6.90
N PRO A 57 15.89 19.53 -6.17
CA PRO A 57 17.18 19.71 -5.50
C PRO A 57 17.40 18.72 -4.35
N ARG A 58 18.66 18.31 -4.16
CA ARG A 58 19.10 17.41 -3.09
C ARG A 58 20.16 18.09 -2.22
N ILE A 59 20.12 17.88 -0.91
CA ILE A 59 21.17 18.33 0.01
C ILE A 59 21.31 17.37 1.21
N GLN A 60 22.52 17.30 1.76
CA GLN A 60 22.83 16.57 3.00
C GLN A 60 23.26 17.55 4.08
N LEU A 61 22.72 17.39 5.28
CA LEU A 61 22.98 18.18 6.47
C LEU A 61 23.33 17.27 7.66
N THR A 62 24.05 17.81 8.64
CA THR A 62 24.17 17.19 9.95
C THR A 62 23.05 17.69 10.86
N GLN A 63 22.63 16.85 11.81
CA GLN A 63 21.74 17.20 12.92
C GLN A 63 21.98 18.61 13.50
N GLY A 64 20.89 19.36 13.71
CA GLY A 64 20.93 20.72 14.26
C GLY A 64 21.47 21.82 13.34
N LEU A 65 21.92 21.51 12.11
CA LEU A 65 22.41 22.51 11.15
C LEU A 65 21.30 23.12 10.30
N THR A 66 21.55 24.33 9.80
CA THR A 66 20.67 25.11 8.93
C THR A 66 21.30 25.26 7.54
N THR A 67 20.47 25.22 6.50
CA THR A 67 20.82 25.59 5.12
C THR A 67 19.87 26.66 4.58
N THR A 68 20.35 27.45 3.63
CA THR A 68 19.55 28.45 2.92
C THR A 68 19.78 28.36 1.41
N LYS A 69 18.76 28.71 0.61
CA LYS A 69 18.87 28.87 -0.84
C LYS A 69 18.02 30.05 -1.29
N GLN A 70 18.65 31.02 -1.96
CA GLN A 70 17.93 32.11 -2.62
C GLN A 70 17.50 31.71 -4.03
N TYR A 71 16.34 32.22 -4.45
CA TYR A 71 15.75 32.02 -5.78
C TYR A 71 15.64 33.34 -6.52
N THR A 72 15.95 33.37 -7.82
CA THR A 72 15.75 34.57 -8.63
C THR A 72 14.29 34.67 -9.07
N LEU A 73 13.52 35.55 -8.43
CA LEU A 73 12.10 35.80 -8.76
C LEU A 73 11.95 37.03 -9.68
N THR A 74 10.95 37.01 -10.54
CA THR A 74 10.48 38.23 -11.24
C THR A 74 9.54 39.05 -10.36
N ALA A 75 9.29 40.31 -10.71
CA ALA A 75 8.46 41.24 -9.92
C ALA A 75 6.98 40.82 -9.74
N THR A 76 6.53 39.79 -10.45
CA THR A 76 5.16 39.22 -10.35
C THR A 76 5.16 37.78 -9.82
N GLN A 77 6.29 37.31 -9.27
CA GLN A 77 6.43 35.97 -8.71
C GLN A 77 6.59 36.00 -7.19
N GLU A 78 5.99 35.02 -6.53
CA GLU A 78 6.10 34.80 -5.09
C GLU A 78 6.60 33.38 -4.82
N LEU A 79 7.57 33.20 -3.92
CA LEU A 79 7.96 31.88 -3.43
C LEU A 79 7.13 31.55 -2.19
N ARG A 80 6.48 30.39 -2.18
CA ARG A 80 5.73 29.88 -1.00
C ARG A 80 6.18 28.49 -0.59
N LEU A 81 6.15 28.23 0.71
CA LEU A 81 6.17 26.87 1.24
C LEU A 81 4.80 26.22 1.02
N ILE A 82 4.78 25.05 0.40
CA ILE A 82 3.55 24.29 0.06
C ILE A 82 3.43 23.04 0.94
N GLN A 83 4.55 22.36 1.21
CA GLN A 83 4.64 21.22 2.10
C GLN A 83 5.89 21.39 3.00
N PRO A 84 5.73 21.54 4.33
CA PRO A 84 6.86 21.53 5.25
C PRO A 84 7.45 20.11 5.38
N GLY A 85 8.68 20.04 5.90
CA GLY A 85 9.34 18.77 6.21
C GLY A 85 8.96 18.20 7.58
N SER A 86 9.27 16.92 7.80
CA SER A 86 9.05 16.19 9.06
C SER A 86 10.29 16.13 9.96
N GLN A 87 11.49 16.29 9.41
CA GLN A 87 12.78 16.18 10.11
C GLN A 87 13.40 17.54 10.47
N GLY A 88 12.77 18.64 10.05
CA GLY A 88 13.27 19.98 10.29
C GLY A 88 12.29 21.08 9.91
N ASN A 89 12.58 22.30 10.38
CA ASN A 89 11.75 23.46 10.16
C ASN A 89 12.09 24.11 8.82
N ALA A 90 11.20 23.95 7.86
CA ALA A 90 11.21 24.65 6.58
C ALA A 90 10.53 26.02 6.69
N SER A 91 11.11 27.06 6.08
CA SER A 91 10.49 28.38 5.97
C SER A 91 10.87 29.08 4.66
N VAL A 92 10.03 30.02 4.22
CA VAL A 92 10.32 30.90 3.08
C VAL A 92 10.11 32.33 3.54
N GLN A 93 11.09 33.19 3.25
CA GLN A 93 11.00 34.63 3.50
C GLN A 93 11.45 35.38 2.24
N GLY A 94 10.49 36.04 1.58
CA GLY A 94 10.75 36.71 0.30
C GLY A 94 11.13 35.72 -0.79
N ASP A 95 12.38 35.80 -1.25
CA ASP A 95 12.98 34.94 -2.28
C ASP A 95 13.83 33.79 -1.70
N THR A 96 13.92 33.70 -0.37
CA THR A 96 14.88 32.85 0.32
C THR A 96 14.17 31.69 1.02
N PHE A 97 14.54 30.46 0.64
CA PHE A 97 14.19 29.23 1.34
C PHE A 97 15.21 28.96 2.45
N THR A 98 14.74 28.57 3.63
CA THR A 98 15.56 28.15 4.77
C THR A 98 15.05 26.81 5.29
N TYR A 99 15.97 25.90 5.62
CA TYR A 99 15.65 24.66 6.32
C TYR A 99 16.62 24.44 7.48
N GLN A 100 16.08 24.20 8.67
CA GLN A 100 16.84 23.86 9.87
C GLN A 100 16.51 22.44 10.32
N ALA A 101 17.49 21.54 10.30
CA ALA A 101 17.34 20.20 10.83
C ALA A 101 17.11 20.24 12.34
N ASN A 102 16.18 19.42 12.85
CA ASN A 102 16.00 19.28 14.30
C ASN A 102 17.25 18.65 14.94
N ALA A 103 17.46 18.89 16.25
CA ALA A 103 18.66 18.42 16.96
C ALA A 103 18.80 16.89 16.94
N ASP A 104 17.69 16.16 17.09
CA ASP A 104 17.67 14.70 17.17
C ASP A 104 17.25 14.00 15.87
N ALA A 105 16.88 14.76 14.83
CA ALA A 105 16.36 14.23 13.58
C ALA A 105 17.37 13.34 12.85
N GLN A 106 16.89 12.24 12.27
CA GLN A 106 17.68 11.38 11.42
C GLN A 106 16.73 10.82 10.36
N GLY A 107 17.06 11.04 9.10
CA GLY A 107 16.17 10.66 8.00
C GLY A 107 16.34 11.54 6.78
N SER A 108 15.54 11.22 5.77
CA SER A 108 15.36 11.94 4.52
C SER A 108 14.01 12.65 4.59
N ASP A 109 14.02 13.93 4.22
CA ASP A 109 12.90 14.84 4.40
C ASP A 109 12.47 15.43 3.04
N HIS A 110 11.18 15.64 2.88
CA HIS A 110 10.56 16.06 1.64
C HIS A 110 9.85 17.40 1.84
N VAL A 111 10.42 18.47 1.27
CA VAL A 111 9.88 19.83 1.39
C VAL A 111 9.47 20.34 0.02
N LYS A 112 8.20 20.70 -0.16
CA LYS A 112 7.71 21.27 -1.43
C LYS A 112 7.54 22.77 -1.27
N ILE A 113 8.23 23.54 -2.12
CA ILE A 113 8.03 24.98 -2.28
C ILE A 113 7.52 25.25 -3.69
N ALA A 114 6.86 26.38 -3.94
CA ALA A 114 6.41 26.74 -5.28
C ALA A 114 6.70 28.21 -5.60
N ILE A 115 7.12 28.45 -6.84
CA ILE A 115 7.14 29.78 -7.45
C ILE A 115 5.76 29.99 -8.09
N ILE A 116 5.00 30.92 -7.54
CA ILE A 116 3.63 31.26 -7.96
C ILE A 116 3.68 32.51 -8.83
N SER A 117 2.95 32.49 -9.93
CA SER A 117 2.68 33.62 -10.83
C SER A 117 1.20 33.61 -11.24
N ASN A 118 0.74 34.67 -11.92
CA ASN A 118 -0.68 34.84 -12.27
C ASN A 118 -1.26 33.72 -13.16
N ASP A 119 -0.43 33.07 -13.95
CA ASP A 119 -0.78 32.07 -14.97
C ASP A 119 -0.10 30.70 -14.77
N LYS A 120 0.88 30.60 -13.87
CA LYS A 120 1.66 29.37 -13.65
C LYS A 120 2.08 29.18 -12.19
N ILE A 121 2.08 27.93 -11.73
CA ILE A 121 2.71 27.50 -10.47
C ILE A 121 3.82 26.50 -10.84
N GLU A 122 5.05 26.77 -10.41
CA GLU A 122 6.20 25.87 -10.58
C GLU A 122 6.61 25.30 -9.22
N THR A 123 6.32 24.02 -8.99
CA THR A 123 6.66 23.31 -7.74
C THR A 123 8.10 22.77 -7.78
N ILE A 124 8.82 22.95 -6.68
CA ILE A 124 10.18 22.50 -6.44
C ILE A 124 10.17 21.55 -5.25
N ASN A 125 10.59 20.30 -5.46
CA ASN A 125 10.57 19.24 -4.46
C ASN A 125 11.98 19.02 -3.91
N TRP A 126 12.27 19.59 -2.74
CA TRP A 126 13.51 19.35 -2.03
C TRP A 126 13.51 17.96 -1.40
N LEU A 127 14.63 17.26 -1.56
CA LEU A 127 14.99 16.07 -0.79
C LEU A 127 16.19 16.42 0.12
N ILE A 128 15.99 16.38 1.42
CA ILE A 128 16.97 16.83 2.42
C ILE A 128 17.35 15.66 3.33
N ARG A 129 18.61 15.22 3.29
CA ARG A 129 19.11 14.17 4.19
C ARG A 129 19.69 14.76 5.46
N VAL A 130 19.11 14.43 6.62
CA VAL A 130 19.65 14.74 7.95
C VAL A 130 20.41 13.54 8.49
N ASN A 131 21.73 13.68 8.62
CA ASN A 131 22.64 12.65 9.09
C ASN A 131 23.15 12.93 10.51
N LYS A 132 23.39 11.84 11.24
CA LYS A 132 24.23 11.83 12.45
C LYS A 132 25.70 12.12 12.11
N PRO A 133 26.53 12.54 13.08
CA PRO A 133 27.98 12.76 12.87
C PRO A 133 28.72 11.58 12.24
N SER A 134 28.26 10.35 12.50
CA SER A 134 28.69 9.13 11.81
C SER A 134 27.52 8.59 10.96
N PRO A 135 27.51 8.82 9.63
CA PRO A 135 26.40 8.42 8.77
C PRO A 135 26.39 6.90 8.55
N ARG A 136 25.19 6.30 8.49
CA ARG A 136 25.01 4.87 8.16
C ARG A 136 25.54 4.55 6.75
N PHE A 137 25.09 5.36 5.80
CA PHE A 137 25.39 5.21 4.38
C PHE A 137 26.46 6.20 3.95
N THR A 138 27.37 5.78 3.08
CA THR A 138 28.37 6.66 2.45
C THR A 138 28.64 6.19 1.02
N THR A 139 28.52 7.08 0.05
CA THR A 139 28.88 6.78 -1.34
C THR A 139 30.39 6.55 -1.44
N LEU A 140 30.79 5.39 -1.97
CA LEU A 140 32.20 5.06 -2.19
C LEU A 140 32.67 5.63 -3.53
N ALA A 141 33.82 6.30 -3.51
CA ALA A 141 34.47 6.78 -4.72
C ALA A 141 34.93 5.60 -5.60
N LEU A 142 34.49 5.58 -6.85
CA LEU A 142 34.87 4.55 -7.82
C LEU A 142 36.30 4.82 -8.33
N GLY A 143 37.19 3.82 -8.24
CA GLY A 143 38.57 3.88 -8.74
C GLY A 143 38.73 3.88 -10.27
N ASP A 144 37.73 4.36 -11.01
CA ASP A 144 37.74 4.47 -12.47
C ASP A 144 37.05 5.79 -12.88
N SER A 145 37.71 6.55 -13.74
CA SER A 145 37.47 7.97 -14.04
C SER A 145 36.67 8.22 -15.31
N THR A 146 36.00 7.20 -15.84
CA THR A 146 35.07 7.35 -16.96
C THR A 146 33.86 8.21 -16.55
N LYS A 147 33.67 9.33 -17.26
CA LYS A 147 32.40 10.07 -17.27
C LYS A 147 31.30 9.15 -17.87
N ASP A 148 30.04 9.44 -17.56
CA ASP A 148 28.84 8.70 -18.01
C ASP A 148 28.51 7.40 -17.23
N LYS A 149 28.79 7.37 -15.92
CA LYS A 149 28.32 6.28 -15.04
C LYS A 149 26.85 6.43 -14.67
N VAL A 150 26.11 5.33 -14.75
CA VAL A 150 24.68 5.22 -14.40
C VAL A 150 24.43 4.56 -13.04
N TRP A 151 25.49 4.22 -12.30
CA TRP A 151 25.42 3.53 -11.01
C TRP A 151 26.56 3.95 -10.06
N GLN A 152 26.33 3.73 -8.77
CA GLN A 152 27.21 4.07 -7.64
C GLN A 152 27.32 2.89 -6.66
N CYS A 153 28.32 2.96 -5.76
CA CYS A 153 28.41 2.08 -4.60
C CYS A 153 28.10 2.83 -3.31
N VAL A 154 27.31 2.20 -2.44
CA VAL A 154 26.96 2.72 -1.12
C VAL A 154 27.49 1.76 -0.07
N ALA A 155 28.43 2.21 0.76
CA ALA A 155 28.80 1.50 1.97
C ALA A 155 27.68 1.64 3.00
N ASP A 156 27.25 0.54 3.59
CA ASP A 156 26.32 0.48 4.72
C ASP A 156 27.05 -0.07 5.93
N THR A 157 27.25 0.79 6.94
CA THR A 157 27.99 0.47 8.16
C THR A 157 27.14 -0.18 9.26
N GLN A 158 25.85 -0.47 8.99
CA GLN A 158 24.89 -0.99 9.98
C GLN A 158 24.08 -2.20 9.50
N THR A 159 24.33 -2.69 8.28
CA THR A 159 23.86 -4.01 7.86
C THR A 159 25.00 -5.00 8.03
N HIS A 160 24.88 -5.91 8.99
CA HIS A 160 25.87 -6.94 9.29
C HIS A 160 27.25 -6.34 9.63
N GLN A 161 28.36 -7.05 9.37
CA GLN A 161 29.74 -6.60 9.60
C GLN A 161 30.20 -5.43 8.68
N GLY A 162 29.26 -4.66 8.14
CA GLY A 162 29.46 -3.68 7.08
C GLY A 162 29.43 -4.34 5.70
N VAL A 163 28.57 -3.83 4.82
CA VAL A 163 28.42 -4.30 3.44
C VAL A 163 28.49 -3.14 2.44
N VAL A 164 28.67 -3.46 1.16
CA VAL A 164 28.63 -2.48 0.07
C VAL A 164 27.57 -2.89 -0.95
N TRP A 165 26.70 -1.95 -1.28
CA TRP A 165 25.60 -2.11 -2.22
C TRP A 165 25.92 -1.46 -3.57
N ALA A 166 25.51 -2.09 -4.67
CA ALA A 166 25.51 -1.48 -6.00
C ALA A 166 24.09 -0.99 -6.34
N THR A 167 23.96 0.29 -6.71
CA THR A 167 22.65 0.96 -6.95
C THR A 167 22.76 2.03 -8.04
N PRO A 168 21.72 2.28 -8.87
CA PRO A 168 21.76 3.32 -9.91
C PRO A 168 21.90 4.76 -9.37
N LEU A 169 22.38 5.68 -10.22
CA LEU A 169 22.71 7.07 -9.87
C LEU A 169 21.55 8.07 -10.00
N GLN A 170 20.48 7.74 -10.73
CA GLN A 170 19.31 8.63 -10.89
C GLN A 170 17.98 7.86 -10.79
N PRO A 171 16.93 8.49 -10.23
CA PRO A 171 15.57 8.01 -10.33
C PRO A 171 14.96 8.39 -11.69
N THR A 172 14.68 7.41 -12.56
CA THR A 172 13.67 7.58 -13.61
C THR A 172 12.31 7.15 -13.09
N SER A 173 11.23 7.75 -13.59
CA SER A 173 9.84 7.44 -13.23
C SER A 173 9.33 6.09 -13.79
N GLN A 174 10.26 5.17 -14.03
CA GLN A 174 10.06 3.78 -14.40
C GLN A 174 11.10 3.02 -13.58
N THR A 175 10.63 2.16 -12.69
CA THR A 175 11.49 1.32 -11.86
C THR A 175 12.11 0.21 -12.71
N TYR A 176 13.25 -0.28 -12.27
CA TYR A 176 14.21 -0.98 -13.13
C TYR A 176 14.06 -2.51 -13.06
N ALA A 177 12.97 -3.01 -13.63
CA ALA A 177 12.88 -4.40 -14.03
C ALA A 177 14.12 -4.84 -14.84
N TRP A 178 14.51 -6.10 -14.64
CA TRP A 178 15.69 -6.70 -15.26
C TRP A 178 15.58 -6.67 -16.79
N GLY A 179 16.48 -5.94 -17.45
CA GLY A 179 16.36 -5.56 -18.86
C GLY A 179 16.39 -4.04 -19.09
N ASN A 180 16.05 -3.24 -18.07
CA ASN A 180 16.11 -1.77 -18.11
C ASN A 180 17.31 -1.16 -17.38
N TRP A 181 18.28 -1.96 -16.92
CA TRP A 181 19.64 -1.43 -16.72
C TRP A 181 20.02 -0.68 -18.00
N PRO A 182 20.44 0.60 -17.93
CA PRO A 182 20.69 1.35 -19.16
C PRO A 182 21.64 0.57 -20.07
N PRO A 183 21.43 0.55 -21.39
CA PRO A 183 22.27 -0.21 -22.35
C PRO A 183 23.72 0.32 -22.47
N THR A 184 24.18 1.05 -21.45
CA THR A 184 25.53 1.54 -21.20
C THR A 184 26.36 0.58 -20.32
N LEU A 185 26.02 -0.71 -20.28
CA LEU A 185 27.00 -1.79 -20.15
C LEU A 185 27.15 -2.53 -21.51
N PRO A 186 27.79 -1.94 -22.53
CA PRO A 186 27.87 -2.56 -23.86
C PRO A 186 28.58 -3.91 -23.84
N ALA A 187 29.48 -4.11 -22.87
CA ALA A 187 30.22 -5.35 -22.68
C ALA A 187 29.40 -6.48 -22.02
N PHE A 188 28.33 -6.19 -21.27
CA PHE A 188 27.45 -7.25 -20.71
C PHE A 188 26.40 -7.69 -21.74
N GLN A 189 25.76 -6.75 -22.42
CA GLN A 189 24.77 -7.04 -23.47
C GLN A 189 25.39 -7.75 -24.70
N ALA A 190 26.71 -7.64 -24.90
CA ALA A 190 27.45 -8.41 -25.89
C ALA A 190 27.71 -9.88 -25.50
N GLN A 191 27.48 -10.27 -24.24
CA GLN A 191 27.80 -11.62 -23.71
C GLN A 191 26.55 -12.52 -23.53
N CYS A 192 25.34 -11.96 -23.63
CA CYS A 192 24.09 -12.70 -23.46
C CYS A 192 22.91 -12.02 -24.17
N GLN A 193 21.85 -12.78 -24.45
CA GLN A 193 20.61 -12.30 -25.02
C GLN A 193 19.48 -12.36 -23.99
N PHE A 194 18.65 -11.32 -23.93
CA PHE A 194 17.36 -11.37 -23.24
C PHE A 194 16.34 -12.02 -24.19
N SER A 195 15.97 -13.27 -23.90
CA SER A 195 15.02 -14.07 -24.69
C SER A 195 14.01 -14.74 -23.76
N GLU A 196 12.73 -14.68 -24.13
CA GLU A 196 11.66 -15.43 -23.46
C GLU A 196 11.52 -16.87 -23.99
N SER A 197 12.29 -17.26 -25.02
CA SER A 197 12.22 -18.62 -25.60
C SER A 197 13.13 -19.62 -24.88
N ASP A 198 12.68 -20.89 -24.83
CA ASP A 198 13.36 -21.99 -24.14
C ASP A 198 14.70 -22.47 -24.79
N ASP A 199 15.21 -21.80 -25.83
CA ASP A 199 16.39 -22.25 -26.55
C ASP A 199 17.71 -21.95 -25.81
N ASN A 200 18.53 -22.97 -25.63
CA ASN A 200 19.22 -23.18 -24.36
C ASN A 200 20.72 -22.81 -24.39
N SER A 201 21.09 -21.70 -25.05
CA SER A 201 22.52 -21.37 -25.28
C SER A 201 22.99 -19.93 -25.05
N GLN A 202 22.11 -18.91 -24.92
CA GLN A 202 22.55 -17.51 -24.76
C GLN A 202 21.80 -16.65 -23.74
N ALA A 203 20.85 -17.20 -22.97
CA ALA A 203 20.08 -16.42 -22.00
C ALA A 203 20.98 -15.66 -21.01
N CYS A 204 20.69 -14.38 -20.77
CA CYS A 204 21.18 -13.68 -19.58
C CYS A 204 20.57 -14.34 -18.33
N THR A 205 21.33 -14.49 -17.24
CA THR A 205 20.80 -14.84 -15.90
C THR A 205 21.34 -13.90 -14.82
N THR A 206 20.73 -13.88 -13.63
CA THR A 206 21.27 -13.20 -12.45
C THR A 206 22.66 -13.69 -12.05
N ASP A 207 22.91 -14.99 -12.17
CA ASP A 207 24.22 -15.58 -11.90
C ASP A 207 25.30 -14.98 -12.84
N ARG A 208 24.98 -14.79 -14.14
CA ARG A 208 25.86 -14.10 -15.09
C ARG A 208 26.09 -12.62 -14.76
N LEU A 209 25.10 -11.93 -14.20
CA LEU A 209 25.26 -10.54 -13.75
C LEU A 209 26.24 -10.45 -12.57
N VAL A 210 26.15 -11.40 -11.62
CA VAL A 210 27.09 -11.54 -10.50
C VAL A 210 28.50 -11.86 -11.00
N GLU A 211 28.65 -12.83 -11.91
CA GLU A 211 29.94 -13.15 -12.55
C GLU A 211 30.57 -11.92 -13.22
N TYR A 212 29.77 -11.16 -13.97
CA TYR A 212 30.23 -9.95 -14.65
C TYR A 212 30.68 -8.86 -13.66
N ALA A 213 29.90 -8.59 -12.62
CA ALA A 213 30.27 -7.62 -11.57
C ALA A 213 31.61 -7.97 -10.90
N ASN A 214 31.83 -9.26 -10.66
CA ASN A 214 33.07 -9.78 -10.08
C ASN A 214 34.26 -9.71 -11.03
N GLN A 215 34.08 -10.06 -12.31
CA GLN A 215 35.12 -9.92 -13.33
C GLN A 215 35.53 -8.45 -13.53
N GLN A 216 34.57 -7.54 -13.54
CA GLN A 216 34.83 -6.10 -13.68
C GLN A 216 35.30 -5.43 -12.38
N SER A 217 35.42 -6.17 -11.28
CA SER A 217 35.87 -5.68 -9.97
C SER A 217 35.16 -4.40 -9.53
N TRP A 218 33.82 -4.34 -9.66
CA TRP A 218 33.04 -3.14 -9.35
C TRP A 218 33.37 -2.63 -7.94
N CYS A 219 33.66 -1.34 -7.82
CA CYS A 219 34.06 -0.70 -6.56
C CYS A 219 35.31 -1.29 -5.89
N GLY A 220 36.19 -1.91 -6.70
CA GLY A 220 37.38 -2.61 -6.21
C GLY A 220 37.07 -3.96 -5.55
N ARG A 221 35.87 -4.50 -5.75
CA ARG A 221 35.34 -5.71 -5.09
C ARG A 221 34.99 -6.79 -6.12
N ASN A 222 35.29 -8.04 -5.76
CA ASN A 222 35.13 -9.22 -6.60
C ASN A 222 34.39 -10.37 -5.89
N ASP A 223 33.67 -10.03 -4.82
CA ASP A 223 32.86 -10.87 -3.94
C ASP A 223 31.36 -10.49 -3.97
N TRP A 224 30.93 -9.85 -5.06
CA TRP A 224 29.52 -9.53 -5.30
C TRP A 224 28.67 -10.80 -5.34
N ARG A 225 27.46 -10.68 -4.80
CA ARG A 225 26.42 -11.70 -4.72
C ARG A 225 25.04 -11.05 -4.70
N LEU A 226 24.01 -11.86 -4.87
CA LEU A 226 22.66 -11.46 -4.48
C LEU A 226 22.59 -11.28 -2.95
N PRO A 227 21.73 -10.37 -2.44
CA PRO A 227 21.54 -10.17 -1.01
C PRO A 227 20.66 -11.26 -0.41
N SER A 228 20.91 -11.56 0.85
CA SER A 228 19.99 -12.33 1.69
C SER A 228 18.67 -11.57 1.91
N SER A 229 17.63 -12.32 2.30
CA SER A 229 16.35 -11.76 2.76
C SER A 229 16.51 -10.77 3.92
N TYR A 230 17.52 -10.96 4.77
CA TYR A 230 17.86 -10.11 5.91
C TYR A 230 18.52 -8.80 5.48
N GLU A 231 19.54 -8.87 4.61
CA GLU A 231 20.25 -7.69 4.13
C GLU A 231 19.32 -6.75 3.36
N MET A 232 18.47 -7.32 2.49
CA MET A 232 17.49 -6.53 1.74
C MET A 232 16.45 -5.87 2.67
N LYS A 233 15.98 -6.56 3.72
CA LYS A 233 15.11 -5.97 4.74
C LYS A 233 15.78 -4.81 5.47
N LYS A 234 17.06 -4.92 5.84
CA LYS A 234 17.76 -3.89 6.61
C LYS A 234 17.95 -2.58 5.86
N LEU A 235 17.85 -2.58 4.52
CA LEU A 235 17.79 -1.35 3.73
C LEU A 235 16.48 -0.57 3.89
N ILE A 236 15.38 -1.24 4.26
CA ILE A 236 14.09 -0.59 4.51
C ILE A 236 14.22 0.30 5.76
N SER A 237 13.75 1.53 5.64
CA SER A 237 13.76 2.54 6.69
C SER A 237 12.33 2.81 7.14
N GLU A 238 12.04 2.55 8.42
CA GLU A 238 10.76 2.95 9.02
C GLU A 238 10.65 4.49 9.19
N GLN A 239 11.78 5.20 9.19
CA GLN A 239 11.85 6.66 9.33
C GLN A 239 11.72 7.41 8.01
N ASP A 240 12.17 6.79 6.91
CA ASP A 240 12.06 7.34 5.55
C ASP A 240 10.82 6.81 4.82
N TYR A 241 9.83 6.27 5.57
CA TYR A 241 8.54 5.78 5.08
C TYR A 241 8.00 6.75 4.03
N ALA A 242 7.74 6.27 2.82
CA ALA A 242 7.32 7.16 1.74
C ALA A 242 5.96 7.76 2.08
N LEU A 243 5.94 8.99 2.62
CA LEU A 243 4.75 9.68 3.12
C LEU A 243 3.68 9.86 2.05
N ASP A 244 4.11 9.92 0.79
CA ASP A 244 3.27 10.03 -0.40
C ASP A 244 2.63 8.66 -0.80
N ASN A 245 3.03 7.53 -0.19
CA ASN A 245 2.76 6.17 -0.70
C ASN A 245 2.55 5.04 0.34
N ASN A 246 2.81 5.26 1.62
CA ASN A 246 2.69 4.31 2.75
C ASN A 246 3.41 2.95 2.54
N GLN A 247 4.61 2.99 1.94
CA GLN A 247 5.39 1.81 1.55
C GLN A 247 6.73 1.72 2.27
N ALA A 248 7.27 0.49 2.33
CA ALA A 248 8.63 0.19 2.73
C ALA A 248 9.64 0.90 1.82
N ALA A 249 10.17 2.03 2.26
CA ALA A 249 11.12 2.83 1.51
C ALA A 249 12.56 2.55 1.91
N ILE A 250 13.45 2.44 0.93
CA ILE A 250 14.90 2.56 1.13
C ILE A 250 15.27 4.05 1.04
N ASP A 251 16.26 4.51 1.81
CA ASP A 251 16.73 5.91 1.84
C ASP A 251 16.93 6.49 0.42
N PRO A 252 16.03 7.39 -0.05
CA PRO A 252 16.00 7.86 -1.43
C PRO A 252 17.14 8.82 -1.79
N TYR A 253 17.95 9.21 -0.80
CA TYR A 253 19.16 9.99 -1.02
C TYR A 253 20.29 9.12 -1.59
N PHE A 254 20.48 7.91 -1.04
CA PHE A 254 21.56 6.99 -1.43
C PHE A 254 21.13 5.91 -2.44
N PHE A 255 19.85 5.53 -2.43
CA PHE A 255 19.30 4.49 -3.30
C PHE A 255 18.25 5.08 -4.24
N ALA A 256 18.10 4.50 -5.43
CA ALA A 256 16.96 4.83 -6.28
C ALA A 256 15.66 4.27 -5.65
N PRO A 257 14.49 4.88 -5.93
CA PRO A 257 13.20 4.39 -5.45
C PRO A 257 13.00 2.92 -5.83
N THR A 258 12.71 2.08 -4.84
CA THR A 258 12.22 0.72 -5.04
C THR A 258 10.75 0.79 -5.41
N GLY A 259 10.39 0.36 -6.63
CA GLY A 259 8.99 0.26 -7.03
C GLY A 259 8.27 -0.91 -6.35
N PHE A 260 7.01 -1.14 -6.75
CA PHE A 260 6.23 -2.35 -6.46
C PHE A 260 6.79 -3.59 -7.20
N GLU A 261 8.12 -3.74 -7.20
CA GLU A 261 8.85 -4.73 -7.98
C GLU A 261 9.32 -5.90 -7.12
N THR A 262 9.47 -7.03 -7.79
CA THR A 262 9.98 -8.27 -7.21
C THR A 262 11.51 -8.33 -7.42
N TYR A 263 12.28 -8.46 -6.34
CA TYR A 263 13.74 -8.50 -6.36
C TYR A 263 14.28 -9.91 -6.12
N TRP A 264 15.33 -10.31 -6.84
CA TRP A 264 16.03 -11.58 -6.59
C TRP A 264 16.84 -11.56 -5.29
N LEU A 265 16.77 -12.67 -4.55
CA LEU A 265 17.55 -12.92 -3.33
C LEU A 265 18.56 -14.05 -3.55
N ALA A 266 19.55 -14.14 -2.65
CA ALA A 266 20.41 -15.31 -2.54
C ALA A 266 19.62 -16.53 -2.05
N ASP A 267 20.02 -17.71 -2.52
CA ASP A 267 19.62 -18.97 -1.91
C ASP A 267 20.51 -19.21 -0.67
N ASP A 268 19.85 -19.24 0.48
CA ASP A 268 20.44 -19.12 1.81
C ASP A 268 20.09 -20.31 2.73
N ASP A 269 19.19 -21.19 2.26
CA ASP A 269 18.50 -22.20 3.08
C ASP A 269 19.13 -23.61 2.95
N GLY A 270 20.16 -23.74 2.10
CA GLY A 270 20.94 -24.98 1.94
C GLY A 270 20.17 -26.17 1.34
N GLN A 271 18.99 -25.92 0.76
CA GLN A 271 18.16 -26.95 0.14
C GLN A 271 18.65 -27.29 -1.28
N PRO A 272 18.59 -28.57 -1.69
CA PRO A 272 18.93 -28.95 -3.07
C PRO A 272 17.81 -28.52 -4.04
N HIS A 273 18.05 -27.45 -4.78
CA HIS A 273 17.12 -26.89 -5.75
C HIS A 273 17.68 -26.94 -7.19
N SER A 274 16.78 -26.98 -8.17
CA SER A 274 17.16 -27.04 -9.59
C SER A 274 17.72 -25.71 -10.09
N ASP A 275 18.78 -25.75 -10.89
CA ASP A 275 19.58 -24.60 -11.37
C ASP A 275 18.81 -23.37 -11.90
N ASN A 276 17.56 -23.53 -12.34
CA ASN A 276 16.76 -22.50 -12.98
C ASN A 276 15.81 -21.71 -12.04
N VAL A 277 15.89 -21.84 -10.72
CA VAL A 277 14.92 -21.20 -9.79
C VAL A 277 15.62 -20.46 -8.65
N ALA A 278 15.03 -19.35 -8.17
CA ALA A 278 15.53 -18.61 -7.01
C ALA A 278 14.39 -17.91 -6.21
N PRO A 279 14.60 -17.60 -4.92
CA PRO A 279 13.67 -16.83 -4.10
C PRO A 279 13.66 -15.34 -4.47
N THR A 280 12.55 -14.67 -4.12
CA THR A 280 12.36 -13.23 -4.40
C THR A 280 11.67 -12.47 -3.26
N LEU A 281 11.89 -11.16 -3.18
CA LEU A 281 11.19 -10.23 -2.27
C LEU A 281 10.30 -9.26 -3.05
N ASP A 282 9.08 -9.03 -2.56
CA ASP A 282 8.19 -7.97 -3.05
C ASP A 282 8.06 -6.86 -1.99
N PHE A 283 8.41 -5.63 -2.38
CA PHE A 283 8.30 -4.44 -1.50
C PHE A 283 6.86 -3.97 -1.31
N ALA A 284 5.94 -4.31 -2.22
CA ALA A 284 4.54 -3.87 -2.17
C ALA A 284 3.75 -4.49 -1.00
N THR A 285 4.00 -5.78 -0.74
CA THR A 285 3.19 -6.59 0.17
C THR A 285 3.87 -6.85 1.52
N GLY A 286 5.18 -6.62 1.65
CA GLY A 286 5.95 -6.95 2.85
C GLY A 286 5.93 -8.44 3.24
N ARG A 287 5.43 -9.30 2.32
CA ARG A 287 5.22 -10.72 2.51
C ARG A 287 6.31 -11.48 1.73
N TYR A 288 6.93 -12.45 2.39
CA TYR A 288 7.77 -13.44 1.74
C TYR A 288 6.89 -14.42 0.97
N ALA A 289 6.37 -13.98 -0.18
CA ALA A 289 5.90 -14.92 -1.18
C ALA A 289 7.15 -15.53 -1.81
N THR A 290 7.56 -16.71 -1.33
CA THR A 290 8.58 -17.56 -1.97
C THR A 290 7.99 -18.14 -3.26
N VAL A 291 7.62 -17.26 -4.19
CA VAL A 291 7.27 -17.62 -5.56
C VAL A 291 8.57 -18.03 -6.20
N MET A 292 8.80 -19.34 -6.21
CA MET A 292 9.88 -20.01 -6.90
C MET A 292 9.83 -19.66 -8.40
N ALA A 293 10.49 -18.55 -8.75
CA ALA A 293 10.45 -17.97 -10.08
C ALA A 293 11.61 -18.50 -10.92
N ASN A 294 11.34 -18.78 -12.19
CA ASN A 294 12.37 -19.17 -13.14
C ASN A 294 13.39 -18.01 -13.27
N LYS A 295 14.67 -18.25 -12.99
CA LYS A 295 15.80 -17.29 -13.08
C LYS A 295 15.94 -16.61 -14.45
N ARG A 296 15.24 -17.13 -15.48
CA ARG A 296 15.17 -16.58 -16.84
C ARG A 296 14.05 -15.54 -17.04
N LYS A 297 13.09 -15.40 -16.11
CA LYS A 297 12.08 -14.32 -16.16
C LYS A 297 12.66 -13.01 -15.61
N PRO A 298 12.41 -11.85 -16.24
CA PRO A 298 12.96 -10.57 -15.78
C PRO A 298 12.34 -10.13 -14.46
N LYS A 299 13.15 -10.05 -13.39
CA LYS A 299 12.81 -9.53 -12.05
C LYS A 299 14.01 -8.78 -11.47
N SER A 300 13.79 -7.69 -10.76
CA SER A 300 14.81 -6.68 -10.42
C SER A 300 15.96 -7.27 -9.59
N ALA A 301 17.18 -6.74 -9.74
CA ALA A 301 18.37 -7.27 -9.10
C ALA A 301 19.20 -6.15 -8.48
N MET A 302 19.52 -6.28 -7.20
CA MET A 302 20.50 -5.47 -6.47
C MET A 302 21.65 -6.39 -6.07
N LEU A 303 22.89 -5.90 -6.09
CA LEU A 303 24.06 -6.69 -5.67
C LEU A 303 24.62 -6.14 -4.36
N VAL A 304 25.12 -7.06 -3.53
CA VAL A 304 25.83 -6.75 -2.28
C VAL A 304 27.19 -7.45 -2.27
N SER A 305 28.17 -6.83 -1.64
CA SER A 305 29.53 -7.33 -1.41
C SER A 305 29.90 -7.17 0.06
N GLY A 306 30.64 -8.12 0.61
CA GLY A 306 30.89 -8.28 2.05
C GLY A 306 30.54 -9.68 2.56
N VAL A 307 31.03 -9.97 3.78
CA VAL A 307 30.90 -11.27 4.47
C VAL A 307 29.46 -11.78 4.37
N LYS A 308 29.28 -13.02 3.88
CA LYS A 308 27.95 -13.65 3.86
C LYS A 308 27.55 -13.97 5.30
N ARG A 309 26.38 -13.47 5.72
CA ARG A 309 25.79 -13.82 7.02
C ARG A 309 25.59 -15.33 7.11
N ASP A 310 25.99 -15.92 8.24
CA ASP A 310 25.61 -17.29 8.59
C ASP A 310 24.10 -17.33 8.86
N THR A 311 23.38 -18.10 8.03
CA THR A 311 21.91 -18.18 8.05
C THR A 311 21.39 -19.01 9.22
N THR A 312 22.27 -19.74 9.91
CA THR A 312 21.96 -20.46 11.15
C THR A 312 21.97 -19.58 12.40
N LEU A 313 22.48 -18.33 12.31
CA LEU A 313 22.53 -17.39 13.42
C LEU A 313 21.30 -16.45 13.42
N PRO A 314 20.63 -16.20 14.55
CA PRO A 314 19.52 -15.25 14.62
C PRO A 314 19.96 -13.80 14.32
N ALA A 315 19.00 -12.91 14.12
CA ALA A 315 19.28 -11.49 13.90
C ALA A 315 19.73 -10.83 15.22
N GLU A 316 21.02 -10.51 15.35
CA GLU A 316 21.56 -9.83 16.54
C GLU A 316 20.97 -8.40 16.71
N GLN A 317 20.75 -7.96 17.96
CA GLN A 317 20.52 -6.54 18.26
C GLN A 317 21.88 -5.81 18.27
N GLU A 318 22.22 -5.13 17.18
CA GLU A 318 23.37 -4.20 17.15
C GLU A 318 23.05 -2.87 17.87
N LYS A 319 21.77 -2.52 18.00
CA LYS A 319 21.27 -1.34 18.72
C LYS A 319 19.95 -1.68 19.42
N PRO A 320 19.92 -1.82 20.76
CA PRO A 320 18.67 -2.10 21.45
C PRO A 320 17.71 -0.91 21.44
N GLN A 321 16.42 -1.21 21.33
CA GLN A 321 15.35 -0.25 21.59
C GLN A 321 15.36 0.14 23.08
N ALA A 322 14.73 1.25 23.46
CA ALA A 322 14.60 1.55 24.88
C ALA A 322 13.65 0.53 25.53
N GLU A 323 13.87 0.23 26.80
CA GLU A 323 13.17 -0.84 27.51
C GLU A 323 11.65 -0.61 27.61
N GLN A 324 11.26 0.65 27.87
CA GLN A 324 9.88 1.14 27.88
C GLN A 324 9.15 1.03 26.52
N ASP A 325 9.90 0.97 25.42
CA ASP A 325 9.38 0.84 24.06
C ASP A 325 9.42 -0.62 23.57
N SER A 326 9.99 -1.52 24.37
CA SER A 326 10.26 -2.92 24.05
C SER A 326 9.21 -3.87 24.60
N PHE A 327 8.54 -3.52 25.70
CA PHE A 327 7.51 -4.37 26.31
C PHE A 327 6.33 -3.57 26.87
N ILE A 328 5.13 -4.17 26.83
CA ILE A 328 3.99 -3.72 27.63
C ILE A 328 3.89 -4.63 28.85
N ARG A 329 3.86 -4.04 30.06
CA ARG A 329 3.55 -4.78 31.29
C ARG A 329 2.06 -5.10 31.31
N LEU A 330 1.70 -6.36 31.53
CA LEU A 330 0.30 -6.79 31.64
C LEU A 330 -0.06 -7.12 33.10
N ASP A 331 -1.35 -7.13 33.39
CA ASP A 331 -1.89 -7.80 34.58
C ASP A 331 -2.02 -9.33 34.38
N ASN A 332 -2.55 -10.01 35.39
CA ASN A 332 -2.74 -11.46 35.35
C ASN A 332 -3.86 -11.91 34.39
N ASP A 333 -4.75 -11.02 33.95
CA ASP A 333 -5.81 -11.28 32.97
C ASP A 333 -5.35 -10.97 31.52
N GLY A 334 -4.10 -10.49 31.36
CA GLY A 334 -3.48 -10.20 30.08
C GLY A 334 -3.78 -8.81 29.51
N GLN A 335 -4.36 -7.91 30.30
CA GLN A 335 -4.63 -6.53 29.91
C GLN A 335 -3.43 -5.62 30.24
N PRO A 336 -3.18 -4.55 29.46
CA PRO A 336 -2.12 -3.60 29.77
C PRO A 336 -2.34 -2.89 31.10
N LEU A 337 -1.29 -2.82 31.92
CA LEU A 337 -1.30 -1.91 33.07
C LEU A 337 -1.45 -0.46 32.62
N ALA A 338 -2.09 0.37 33.45
CA ALA A 338 -2.27 1.80 33.18
C ALA A 338 -0.92 2.50 32.88
N LYS A 339 -0.91 3.50 31.99
CA LYS A 339 0.33 4.16 31.52
C LYS A 339 1.22 4.69 32.65
N SER A 340 0.64 5.23 33.73
CA SER A 340 1.39 5.63 34.94
C SER A 340 2.15 4.49 35.61
N LEU A 341 1.66 3.25 35.51
CA LEU A 341 2.35 2.04 35.99
C LEU A 341 3.39 1.57 34.98
N GLN A 342 3.13 1.69 33.66
CA GLN A 342 4.10 1.42 32.60
C GLN A 342 5.35 2.31 32.67
N ASP A 343 5.19 3.54 33.19
CA ASP A 343 6.26 4.53 33.34
C ASP A 343 6.86 4.55 34.75
N SER A 344 6.30 3.79 35.69
CA SER A 344 6.78 3.72 37.09
C SER A 344 8.03 2.85 37.26
N ASP A 345 8.84 3.16 38.27
CA ASP A 345 10.00 2.32 38.61
C ASP A 345 9.53 0.88 38.92
N TYR A 346 10.31 -0.05 38.42
CA TYR A 346 10.11 -1.48 38.48
C TYR A 346 10.24 -2.03 39.92
N SER A 347 10.69 -1.22 40.90
CA SER A 347 10.61 -1.55 42.33
C SER A 347 9.22 -1.38 42.95
N ASP A 348 8.39 -0.48 42.42
CA ASP A 348 7.25 0.07 43.16
C ASP A 348 5.93 -0.63 42.82
N ASN A 349 5.82 -1.15 41.59
CA ASN A 349 4.64 -1.85 41.09
C ASN A 349 5.06 -3.16 40.42
N PRO A 350 4.99 -4.32 41.11
CA PRO A 350 5.48 -5.58 40.57
C PRO A 350 4.59 -6.15 39.45
N TRP A 351 5.20 -6.54 38.33
CA TRP A 351 4.60 -7.27 37.21
C TRP A 351 5.33 -8.60 37.03
N ARG A 352 4.64 -9.58 36.45
CA ARG A 352 5.22 -10.84 35.96
C ARG A 352 4.96 -11.12 34.49
N CYS A 353 4.17 -10.28 33.83
CA CYS A 353 3.63 -10.47 32.50
C CYS A 353 4.15 -9.40 31.56
N LEU A 354 4.80 -9.80 30.46
CA LEU A 354 5.24 -8.91 29.40
C LEU A 354 4.67 -9.35 28.05
N ASP A 355 4.17 -8.38 27.29
CA ASP A 355 3.98 -8.47 25.84
C ASP A 355 5.23 -7.91 25.13
N ASP A 356 5.81 -8.66 24.21
CA ASP A 356 7.08 -8.34 23.55
C ASP A 356 6.84 -7.55 22.25
N MET A 357 7.09 -6.25 22.32
CA MET A 357 6.88 -5.27 21.24
C MET A 357 8.10 -5.05 20.35
N ARG A 358 9.20 -5.78 20.55
CA ARG A 358 10.46 -5.46 19.86
C ARG A 358 10.36 -5.73 18.38
N GLY A 359 10.94 -4.85 17.55
CA GLY A 359 10.90 -5.00 16.08
C GLY A 359 11.45 -6.34 15.59
N LEU A 360 12.42 -6.93 16.32
CA LEU A 360 12.92 -8.27 16.04
C LEU A 360 11.88 -9.40 16.22
N VAL A 361 10.88 -9.26 17.09
CA VAL A 361 9.76 -10.22 17.18
C VAL A 361 8.98 -10.22 15.87
N ARG A 362 8.62 -9.02 15.39
CA ARG A 362 7.92 -8.81 14.12
C ARG A 362 8.72 -9.30 12.92
N ASP A 363 10.06 -9.27 12.99
CA ASP A 363 10.95 -9.63 11.88
C ASP A 363 11.55 -11.04 11.91
N ASN A 364 11.44 -11.77 13.03
CA ASN A 364 12.04 -13.10 13.16
C ASN A 364 11.36 -14.11 12.22
N LEU A 365 12.09 -14.50 11.17
CA LEU A 365 11.70 -15.52 10.19
C LEU A 365 11.27 -16.83 10.87
N TYR A 366 12.00 -17.31 11.88
CA TYR A 366 11.69 -18.56 12.57
C TYR A 366 10.32 -18.55 13.27
N LEU A 367 9.90 -17.38 13.78
CA LEU A 367 8.57 -17.20 14.37
C LEU A 367 7.49 -17.05 13.30
N ARG A 368 7.78 -16.33 12.19
CA ARG A 368 6.87 -16.16 11.05
C ARG A 368 6.61 -17.44 10.25
N ASP A 369 7.62 -18.26 10.03
CA ASP A 369 7.50 -19.52 9.26
C ASP A 369 6.75 -20.58 10.07
N ASN A 370 6.90 -20.57 11.39
CA ASN A 370 6.03 -21.26 12.34
C ASN A 370 4.78 -20.43 12.73
N GLN A 371 4.44 -19.42 11.92
CA GLN A 371 3.19 -18.66 11.94
C GLN A 371 2.91 -17.74 13.15
N PHE A 372 3.61 -17.85 14.28
CA PHE A 372 3.40 -17.00 15.47
C PHE A 372 3.58 -15.50 15.20
N SER A 373 2.74 -14.68 15.82
CA SER A 373 2.71 -13.23 15.59
C SER A 373 2.73 -12.37 16.87
N ASN A 374 2.35 -12.93 18.03
CA ASN A 374 2.60 -12.30 19.33
C ASN A 374 3.49 -13.17 20.21
N VAL A 375 4.38 -12.54 20.97
CA VAL A 375 5.30 -13.18 21.92
C VAL A 375 5.09 -12.54 23.29
N TYR A 376 5.03 -13.39 24.32
CA TYR A 376 4.85 -12.98 25.71
C TYR A 376 5.87 -13.67 26.59
N TRP A 377 6.36 -12.97 27.61
CA TRP A 377 7.29 -13.50 28.59
C TRP A 377 6.67 -13.50 29.98
N LEU A 378 6.80 -14.63 30.68
CA LEU A 378 6.52 -14.72 32.11
C LEU A 378 7.84 -14.56 32.85
N THR A 379 7.99 -13.43 33.52
CA THR A 379 9.19 -13.06 34.28
C THR A 379 9.10 -13.63 35.70
N PRO A 380 10.20 -13.69 36.46
CA PRO A 380 10.16 -13.90 37.89
C PRO A 380 9.08 -13.08 38.57
N ASP A 381 8.30 -13.70 39.44
CA ASP A 381 7.44 -12.96 40.36
C ASP A 381 8.35 -12.24 41.38
N PRO A 382 8.38 -10.90 41.42
CA PRO A 382 9.25 -10.16 42.33
C PRO A 382 8.73 -10.15 43.79
N GLN A 383 7.50 -10.64 44.04
CA GLN A 383 6.99 -10.91 45.39
C GLN A 383 7.23 -12.39 45.79
N ASP A 384 7.28 -13.31 44.83
CA ASP A 384 7.67 -14.71 45.01
C ASP A 384 9.04 -15.03 44.38
N ASN A 385 10.08 -14.71 45.14
CA ASN A 385 11.50 -15.00 44.84
C ASN A 385 11.78 -16.48 44.48
N SER A 386 10.84 -17.39 44.74
CA SER A 386 10.96 -18.82 44.48
C SER A 386 10.46 -19.24 43.08
N ASN A 387 9.68 -18.43 42.36
CA ASN A 387 8.94 -18.93 41.20
C ASN A 387 9.80 -19.33 39.97
N THR A 388 10.89 -18.59 39.68
CA THR A 388 11.70 -18.80 38.44
C THR A 388 13.22 -18.64 38.62
N ASN A 389 13.65 -18.01 39.71
CA ASN A 389 15.08 -17.92 40.07
C ASN A 389 15.62 -19.22 40.71
N GLN A 390 14.72 -20.19 40.98
CA GLN A 390 15.05 -21.55 41.39
C GLN A 390 15.83 -22.29 40.30
N VAL A 391 16.65 -23.24 40.75
CA VAL A 391 17.44 -24.14 39.91
C VAL A 391 16.73 -25.49 39.91
N LEU A 392 16.20 -25.88 38.76
CA LEU A 392 15.15 -26.89 38.58
C LEU A 392 15.66 -28.07 37.74
N SER A 393 15.16 -29.28 38.03
CA SER A 393 15.33 -30.47 37.19
C SER A 393 14.31 -30.47 36.04
N ILE A 394 14.79 -30.74 34.82
CA ILE A 394 13.96 -30.74 33.60
C ILE A 394 12.97 -31.92 33.53
N GLN A 395 13.24 -33.02 34.23
CA GLN A 395 12.40 -34.23 34.19
C GLN A 395 11.30 -34.23 35.25
N VAL A 396 11.49 -33.53 36.37
CA VAL A 396 10.60 -33.58 37.54
C VAL A 396 9.89 -32.24 37.76
N ASP A 397 10.66 -31.15 37.84
CA ASP A 397 10.12 -29.87 38.34
C ASP A 397 9.52 -29.05 37.21
N VAL A 398 10.22 -28.93 36.07
CA VAL A 398 9.79 -28.08 34.94
C VAL A 398 8.43 -28.48 34.35
N PRO A 399 8.10 -29.77 34.12
CA PRO A 399 6.79 -30.16 33.59
C PRO A 399 5.65 -29.85 34.57
N ALA A 400 5.87 -30.02 35.88
CA ALA A 400 4.90 -29.73 36.91
C ALA A 400 4.63 -28.21 37.02
N ILE A 401 5.70 -27.41 37.11
CA ILE A 401 5.59 -25.94 37.17
C ILE A 401 4.89 -25.38 35.94
N ILE A 402 5.18 -25.90 34.74
CA ILE A 402 4.49 -25.49 33.50
C ILE A 402 3.00 -25.88 33.52
N ALA A 403 2.65 -27.05 34.06
CA ALA A 403 1.26 -27.47 34.19
C ALA A 403 0.48 -26.55 35.16
N ASP A 404 1.05 -26.27 36.34
CA ASP A 404 0.45 -25.39 37.36
C ASP A 404 0.27 -23.96 36.82
N ILE A 405 1.30 -23.40 36.16
CA ILE A 405 1.26 -22.07 35.54
C ILE A 405 0.19 -21.98 34.43
N ASN A 406 0.07 -23.01 33.61
CA ASN A 406 -0.95 -23.06 32.56
C ASN A 406 -2.36 -23.27 33.10
N GLN A 407 -2.51 -24.00 34.22
CA GLN A 407 -3.78 -24.14 34.93
C GLN A 407 -4.20 -22.83 35.63
N ALA A 408 -3.25 -22.08 36.17
CA ALA A 408 -3.49 -20.77 36.79
C ALA A 408 -3.79 -19.65 35.76
N GLN A 409 -3.57 -19.91 34.47
CA GLN A 409 -3.81 -19.00 33.35
C GLN A 409 -3.12 -17.62 33.45
N TYR A 410 -1.92 -17.55 34.04
CA TYR A 410 -1.23 -16.26 34.23
C TYR A 410 -1.10 -15.45 32.93
N CYS A 411 -1.32 -14.14 33.05
CA CYS A 411 -1.38 -13.17 31.95
C CYS A 411 -2.49 -13.44 30.92
N GLY A 412 -3.56 -14.15 31.33
CA GLY A 412 -4.61 -14.66 30.45
C GLY A 412 -4.22 -15.88 29.61
N ARG A 413 -3.11 -16.58 29.92
CA ARG A 413 -2.46 -17.56 29.02
C ARG A 413 -2.29 -18.95 29.63
N ASN A 414 -2.57 -19.97 28.83
CA ASN A 414 -2.48 -21.39 29.21
C ASN A 414 -1.52 -22.21 28.32
N ASN A 415 -0.63 -21.53 27.60
CA ASN A 415 0.30 -22.12 26.62
C ASN A 415 1.78 -21.77 26.90
N TRP A 416 2.11 -21.44 28.16
CA TRP A 416 3.48 -21.21 28.63
C TRP A 416 4.36 -22.44 28.42
N ARG A 417 5.61 -22.19 28.01
CA ARG A 417 6.63 -23.22 27.77
C ARG A 417 8.04 -22.65 27.95
N VAL A 418 9.02 -23.54 28.03
CA VAL A 418 10.43 -23.19 27.90
C VAL A 418 10.69 -22.64 26.47
N PRO A 419 11.45 -21.54 26.29
CA PRO A 419 11.81 -21.00 24.99
C PRO A 419 12.77 -21.93 24.23
N THR A 420 12.82 -21.80 22.90
CA THR A 420 13.92 -22.38 22.11
C THR A 420 15.23 -21.62 22.38
N THR A 421 16.33 -22.15 21.83
CA THR A 421 17.63 -21.45 21.83
C THR A 421 17.51 -20.08 21.16
N ASP A 422 16.80 -20.01 20.04
CA ASP A 422 16.68 -18.80 19.22
C ASP A 422 15.76 -17.75 19.86
N GLU A 423 14.64 -18.19 20.45
CA GLU A 423 13.72 -17.34 21.21
C GLU A 423 14.39 -16.70 22.42
N LEU A 424 15.23 -17.45 23.15
CA LEU A 424 15.98 -16.89 24.27
C LEU A 424 17.12 -15.96 23.78
N ALA A 425 17.78 -16.29 22.67
CA ALA A 425 18.81 -15.44 22.07
C ALA A 425 18.27 -14.08 21.59
N MET A 426 16.98 -13.95 21.28
CA MET A 426 16.35 -12.66 20.99
C MET A 426 16.46 -11.64 22.14
N LEU A 427 16.69 -12.09 23.39
CA LEU A 427 16.91 -11.20 24.54
C LEU A 427 18.35 -10.70 24.66
N LEU A 428 19.25 -10.99 23.71
CA LEU A 428 20.68 -10.66 23.79
C LEU A 428 21.12 -9.58 22.81
N TYR A 429 22.17 -8.85 23.19
CA TYR A 429 22.93 -7.95 22.30
C TYR A 429 24.43 -8.20 22.40
N LYS A 430 25.19 -7.75 21.40
CA LYS A 430 26.65 -7.87 21.37
C LYS A 430 27.28 -6.53 21.75
N GLY A 431 28.22 -6.53 22.69
CA GLY A 431 28.83 -5.29 23.18
C GLY A 431 29.79 -4.66 22.17
N GLU A 432 29.77 -3.33 22.01
CA GLU A 432 30.59 -2.56 21.04
C GLU A 432 32.11 -2.78 21.13
N GLN A 433 32.62 -3.36 22.22
CA GLN A 433 34.04 -3.46 22.54
C GLN A 433 34.52 -4.91 22.79
N LYS A 434 33.65 -5.93 22.70
CA LYS A 434 33.99 -7.32 23.05
C LYS A 434 33.23 -8.37 22.23
N SER A 435 33.76 -9.59 22.23
CA SER A 435 33.10 -10.82 21.80
C SER A 435 31.83 -11.18 22.57
N ASP A 436 31.60 -10.53 23.72
CA ASP A 436 30.68 -11.02 24.74
C ASP A 436 29.24 -10.56 24.46
N TYR A 437 28.31 -11.53 24.38
CA TYR A 437 26.88 -11.26 24.37
C TYR A 437 26.40 -10.87 25.76
N ASN A 438 25.45 -9.95 25.85
CA ASN A 438 24.87 -9.43 27.09
C ASN A 438 23.35 -9.52 27.05
N LEU A 439 22.72 -9.82 28.19
CA LEU A 439 21.26 -9.80 28.32
C LEU A 439 20.73 -8.36 28.26
N LEU A 440 19.71 -8.15 27.44
CA LEU A 440 18.96 -6.91 27.35
C LEU A 440 17.80 -6.87 28.36
N TYR A 441 17.31 -5.65 28.64
CA TYR A 441 16.05 -5.43 29.34
C TYR A 441 15.98 -6.09 30.72
N THR A 442 17.12 -6.07 31.43
CA THR A 442 17.30 -6.75 32.72
C THR A 442 16.28 -6.32 33.75
N THR A 443 15.77 -5.09 33.68
CA THR A 443 14.81 -4.58 34.68
C THR A 443 13.42 -5.17 34.44
N SER A 444 12.90 -5.10 33.21
CA SER A 444 11.63 -5.67 32.78
C SER A 444 11.55 -7.18 33.00
N LEU A 445 12.68 -7.87 32.79
CA LEU A 445 12.80 -9.31 33.05
C LEU A 445 12.94 -9.66 34.55
N ASN A 446 12.74 -8.72 35.48
CA ASN A 446 12.89 -8.90 36.93
C ASN A 446 14.29 -9.38 37.37
N GLN A 447 15.33 -8.77 36.79
CA GLN A 447 16.75 -8.98 37.09
C GLN A 447 17.14 -10.47 37.16
N PRO A 448 17.01 -11.22 36.05
CA PRO A 448 17.25 -12.66 36.01
C PRO A 448 18.71 -13.00 36.37
N LYS A 449 18.89 -13.98 37.26
CA LYS A 449 20.22 -14.31 37.82
C LYS A 449 21.12 -15.03 36.82
N SER A 450 22.39 -14.62 36.79
CA SER A 450 23.47 -15.30 36.06
C SER A 450 23.54 -16.82 36.32
N GLY A 451 23.70 -17.61 35.27
CA GLY A 451 23.80 -19.06 35.29
C GLY A 451 23.06 -19.71 34.11
N ASP A 452 22.91 -21.03 34.17
CA ASP A 452 22.24 -21.81 33.14
C ASP A 452 20.72 -21.67 33.21
N TYR A 453 20.10 -21.54 32.04
CA TYR A 453 18.66 -21.58 31.79
C TYR A 453 18.32 -22.74 30.88
N TRP A 454 17.18 -23.38 31.12
CA TRP A 454 16.62 -24.40 30.24
C TRP A 454 16.17 -23.78 28.91
N VAL A 455 16.50 -24.46 27.80
CA VAL A 455 15.99 -24.18 26.46
C VAL A 455 15.50 -25.44 25.78
N LYS A 456 14.47 -25.33 24.94
CA LYS A 456 13.96 -26.41 24.10
C LYS A 456 14.84 -26.58 22.84
N LYS A 457 15.09 -27.83 22.45
CA LYS A 457 15.80 -28.25 21.24
C LYS A 457 14.98 -29.29 20.48
N THR A 458 15.29 -29.52 19.20
CA THR A 458 14.61 -30.51 18.35
C THR A 458 14.66 -31.94 18.93
N ALA A 459 15.72 -32.27 19.67
CA ALA A 459 15.95 -33.58 20.29
C ALA A 459 15.71 -33.60 21.82
N GLY A 460 15.01 -32.62 22.39
CA GLY A 460 14.72 -32.53 23.83
C GLY A 460 15.05 -31.17 24.41
N TYR A 461 15.94 -31.12 25.40
CA TYR A 461 16.32 -29.89 26.10
C TYR A 461 17.83 -29.63 26.04
N GLY A 462 18.20 -28.37 26.21
CA GLY A 462 19.58 -27.91 26.36
C GLY A 462 19.71 -26.85 27.43
N LEU A 463 20.94 -26.41 27.66
CA LEU A 463 21.26 -25.33 28.58
C LEU A 463 21.80 -24.12 27.82
N TYR A 464 21.39 -22.95 28.28
CA TYR A 464 21.80 -21.65 27.76
C TYR A 464 22.26 -20.77 28.94
N SER A 465 23.51 -20.33 28.95
CA SER A 465 24.08 -19.58 30.08
C SER A 465 23.93 -18.07 29.90
N LEU A 466 23.43 -17.37 30.91
CA LEU A 466 23.31 -15.91 30.98
C LEU A 466 24.23 -15.35 32.09
N PRO A 467 24.72 -14.09 32.03
CA PRO A 467 24.40 -13.06 31.04
C PRO A 467 25.56 -12.74 30.08
N THR A 468 26.76 -13.32 30.26
CA THR A 468 27.94 -13.02 29.43
C THR A 468 28.58 -14.29 28.88
N MET A 469 28.63 -14.39 27.55
CA MET A 469 29.13 -15.55 26.79
C MET A 469 29.98 -15.07 25.61
N THR A 470 31.13 -15.70 25.36
CA THR A 470 31.97 -15.44 24.17
C THR A 470 31.41 -16.04 22.89
N ASP A 471 30.63 -17.12 22.99
CA ASP A 471 30.00 -17.84 21.86
C ASP A 471 28.55 -18.23 22.22
N LEU A 472 27.63 -18.18 21.26
CA LEU A 472 26.19 -18.47 21.43
C LEU A 472 25.85 -19.98 21.58
N HIS A 473 26.84 -20.85 21.85
CA HIS A 473 26.66 -22.29 21.80
C HIS A 473 25.95 -22.85 23.05
N THR A 474 24.88 -23.62 22.82
CA THR A 474 24.12 -24.26 23.89
C THR A 474 24.67 -25.63 24.26
N LYS A 475 24.99 -25.83 25.54
CA LYS A 475 25.35 -27.14 26.09
C LYS A 475 24.20 -28.15 25.88
N VAL A 476 24.53 -29.40 25.55
CA VAL A 476 23.56 -30.51 25.56
C VAL A 476 23.33 -30.89 27.01
N ALA A 477 22.07 -30.93 27.44
CA ALA A 477 21.72 -31.26 28.80
C ALA A 477 21.68 -32.77 29.05
N THR A 478 21.91 -33.15 30.30
CA THR A 478 21.70 -34.49 30.85
C THR A 478 20.56 -34.46 31.86
N ASP A 479 19.95 -35.61 32.16
CA ASP A 479 18.85 -35.72 33.12
C ASP A 479 19.23 -35.32 34.56
N THR A 480 20.53 -35.19 34.85
CA THR A 480 21.08 -34.74 36.13
C THR A 480 21.47 -33.27 36.17
N ASP A 481 21.46 -32.56 35.04
CA ASP A 481 21.67 -31.11 35.04
C ASP A 481 20.47 -30.40 35.71
N THR A 482 20.74 -29.23 36.30
CA THR A 482 19.71 -28.36 36.87
C THR A 482 19.96 -26.92 36.44
N ALA A 483 18.90 -26.21 36.11
CA ALA A 483 18.98 -24.86 35.54
C ALA A 483 17.70 -24.06 35.81
N ARG A 484 17.74 -22.76 35.55
CA ARG A 484 16.60 -21.85 35.75
C ARG A 484 15.61 -21.93 34.58
N ILE A 485 14.43 -21.35 34.76
CA ILE A 485 13.47 -21.17 33.67
C ILE A 485 13.17 -19.68 33.45
N LEU A 486 13.05 -19.33 32.17
CA LEU A 486 12.18 -18.26 31.72
C LEU A 486 11.09 -18.95 30.91
N LEU A 487 9.85 -18.45 30.96
CA LEU A 487 8.76 -19.02 30.18
C LEU A 487 8.31 -18.03 29.12
N ILE A 488 8.07 -18.57 27.93
CA ILE A 488 7.54 -17.86 26.78
C ILE A 488 6.16 -18.42 26.46
N ALA A 489 5.24 -17.57 26.03
CA ALA A 489 4.00 -17.94 25.39
C ALA A 489 3.95 -17.26 24.02
N THR A 490 3.41 -17.95 23.02
CA THR A 490 3.34 -17.45 21.65
C THR A 490 1.92 -17.63 21.12
N GLU A 491 1.33 -16.59 20.55
CA GLU A 491 0.03 -16.68 19.90
C GLU A 491 0.18 -16.71 18.39
N PHE A 492 -0.65 -17.54 17.77
CA PHE A 492 -0.87 -17.50 16.35
C PHE A 492 -1.92 -16.42 16.03
N GLU A 493 -1.52 -15.38 15.29
CA GLU A 493 -2.48 -14.54 14.59
C GLU A 493 -2.96 -15.31 13.37
N GLN A 494 -4.22 -15.73 13.36
CA GLN A 494 -4.78 -16.49 12.25
C GLN A 494 -4.96 -15.61 11.02
N ARG A 495 -3.90 -15.51 10.22
CA ARG A 495 -3.92 -14.85 8.91
C ARG A 495 -4.83 -15.62 7.96
N ALA A 496 -5.54 -14.86 7.13
CA ALA A 496 -6.33 -15.44 6.05
C ALA A 496 -5.41 -16.23 5.10
N SER A 497 -5.67 -17.53 4.95
CA SER A 497 -5.09 -18.34 3.88
C SER A 497 -5.93 -18.20 2.61
N GLU A 498 -5.34 -18.60 1.48
CA GLU A 498 -6.10 -18.89 0.27
C GLU A 498 -7.23 -19.90 0.55
N ASP A 499 -8.30 -19.87 -0.26
CA ASP A 499 -9.39 -20.85 -0.14
C ASP A 499 -8.91 -22.23 -0.65
N PRO A 500 -9.10 -23.32 0.11
CA PRO A 500 -8.67 -24.67 -0.31
C PRO A 500 -9.22 -25.15 -1.66
N ARG A 501 -10.33 -24.56 -2.15
CA ARG A 501 -10.89 -24.81 -3.49
C ARG A 501 -10.04 -24.20 -4.63
N SER A 502 -9.29 -23.13 -4.34
CA SER A 502 -8.48 -22.38 -5.31
C SER A 502 -7.09 -22.97 -5.54
N VAL A 503 -6.48 -23.57 -4.50
CA VAL A 503 -5.05 -23.98 -4.48
C VAL A 503 -4.64 -24.87 -5.66
N ASN A 504 -5.56 -25.70 -6.16
CA ASN A 504 -5.32 -26.61 -7.29
C ASN A 504 -6.01 -26.16 -8.60
N ASN A 505 -6.62 -24.98 -8.64
CA ASN A 505 -7.48 -24.48 -9.72
C ASN A 505 -6.87 -23.32 -10.52
N HIS A 506 -5.62 -22.93 -10.27
CA HIS A 506 -4.88 -21.88 -11.01
C HIS A 506 -4.45 -22.27 -12.43
N SER A 507 -4.73 -23.49 -12.87
CA SER A 507 -4.38 -23.95 -14.22
C SER A 507 -5.30 -23.37 -15.28
N LYS A 508 -4.72 -22.90 -16.40
CA LYS A 508 -5.46 -22.40 -17.56
C LYS A 508 -6.49 -23.45 -18.06
N PRO A 509 -7.78 -23.09 -18.19
CA PRO A 509 -8.83 -24.05 -18.51
C PRO A 509 -8.84 -24.47 -19.99
N ASN A 510 -9.53 -25.58 -20.28
CA ASN A 510 -9.95 -25.90 -21.64
C ASN A 510 -11.10 -24.98 -22.04
N PHE A 511 -10.85 -24.03 -22.95
CA PHE A 511 -11.83 -23.02 -23.33
C PHE A 511 -13.10 -23.58 -24.00
N ASN A 512 -13.03 -24.72 -24.70
CA ASN A 512 -14.25 -25.33 -25.27
C ASN A 512 -15.18 -25.83 -24.17
N HIS A 513 -14.62 -26.48 -23.13
CA HIS A 513 -15.41 -26.93 -21.97
C HIS A 513 -15.94 -25.75 -21.15
N LEU A 514 -15.10 -24.72 -20.93
CA LEU A 514 -15.52 -23.50 -20.24
C LEU A 514 -16.68 -22.81 -20.98
N ARG A 515 -16.54 -22.67 -22.31
CA ARG A 515 -17.57 -22.08 -23.17
C ARG A 515 -18.88 -22.84 -23.13
N GLN A 516 -18.83 -24.18 -23.12
CA GLN A 516 -20.02 -25.02 -22.95
C GLN A 516 -20.66 -24.86 -21.56
N ALA A 517 -19.85 -24.77 -20.49
CA ALA A 517 -20.35 -24.64 -19.12
C ALA A 517 -21.06 -23.31 -18.83
N TYR A 518 -20.76 -22.28 -19.62
CA TYR A 518 -21.38 -20.95 -19.56
C TYR A 518 -22.36 -20.68 -20.71
N ALA A 519 -22.70 -21.70 -21.52
CA ALA A 519 -23.68 -21.62 -22.61
C ALA A 519 -25.13 -21.91 -22.16
N SER A 520 -25.42 -21.62 -20.90
CA SER A 520 -26.71 -21.81 -20.23
C SER A 520 -27.05 -20.53 -19.45
N ASN A 521 -28.30 -20.46 -18.99
CA ASN A 521 -28.73 -19.43 -18.05
C ASN A 521 -27.85 -19.43 -16.78
N SER A 522 -27.63 -18.23 -16.22
CA SER A 522 -26.72 -17.96 -15.10
C SER A 522 -26.90 -18.89 -13.89
N ASP A 523 -28.12 -19.28 -13.58
CA ASP A 523 -28.45 -20.17 -12.44
C ASP A 523 -27.89 -21.60 -12.61
N HIS A 524 -27.39 -21.92 -13.80
CA HIS A 524 -26.85 -23.23 -14.19
C HIS A 524 -25.34 -23.19 -14.52
N TRP A 525 -24.66 -22.08 -14.27
CA TRP A 525 -23.19 -21.98 -14.42
C TRP A 525 -22.44 -22.82 -13.36
N PRO A 526 -21.14 -23.09 -13.55
CA PRO A 526 -20.32 -23.77 -12.53
C PRO A 526 -20.45 -23.08 -11.16
N PRO A 527 -20.55 -23.81 -10.03
CA PRO A 527 -20.70 -23.20 -8.71
C PRO A 527 -19.59 -22.20 -8.38
N ALA A 528 -19.98 -21.02 -7.88
CA ALA A 528 -19.07 -19.98 -7.43
C ALA A 528 -18.37 -20.35 -6.11
N PHE A 529 -17.19 -19.78 -5.85
CA PHE A 529 -16.45 -19.99 -4.60
C PHE A 529 -16.87 -18.96 -3.55
N VAL A 530 -18.12 -19.11 -3.07
CA VAL A 530 -18.68 -18.27 -1.99
C VAL A 530 -18.40 -18.84 -0.61
N ASP A 531 -18.42 -17.97 0.41
CA ASP A 531 -18.34 -18.31 1.84
C ASP A 531 -19.73 -18.54 2.47
N ASP A 532 -20.79 -17.94 1.90
CA ASP A 532 -22.19 -18.06 2.34
C ASP A 532 -23.11 -18.24 1.13
N GLU A 533 -23.55 -19.47 0.90
CA GLU A 533 -24.45 -19.83 -0.20
C GLU A 533 -25.88 -19.28 -0.02
N LEU A 534 -26.31 -18.96 1.22
CA LEU A 534 -27.69 -18.53 1.49
C LEU A 534 -27.93 -17.05 1.20
N SER A 535 -26.89 -16.21 1.25
CA SER A 535 -26.98 -14.79 0.90
C SER A 535 -26.43 -14.45 -0.49
N TYR A 536 -25.88 -15.42 -1.22
CA TYR A 536 -25.37 -15.23 -2.57
C TYR A 536 -26.49 -15.01 -3.60
N GLN A 537 -26.26 -14.06 -4.51
CA GLN A 537 -27.07 -13.84 -5.70
C GLN A 537 -26.16 -13.89 -6.94
N GLU A 538 -26.54 -14.69 -7.93
CA GLU A 538 -25.76 -14.81 -9.16
C GLU A 538 -25.70 -13.49 -9.96
N LEU A 539 -24.63 -13.31 -10.73
CA LEU A 539 -24.46 -12.19 -11.63
C LEU A 539 -25.53 -12.24 -12.75
N GLY A 540 -26.15 -11.09 -13.03
CA GLY A 540 -27.26 -11.02 -13.99
C GLY A 540 -27.42 -9.65 -14.62
N LEU A 541 -28.55 -9.44 -15.30
CA LEU A 541 -28.89 -8.17 -15.97
C LEU A 541 -29.36 -7.10 -14.98
N MET A 542 -28.98 -5.85 -15.18
CA MET A 542 -29.48 -4.72 -14.38
C MET A 542 -31.03 -4.65 -14.41
N PRO A 543 -31.70 -4.50 -13.26
CA PRO A 543 -33.14 -4.21 -13.22
C PRO A 543 -33.43 -2.81 -13.79
N LYS A 544 -34.71 -2.48 -13.97
CA LYS A 544 -35.14 -1.12 -14.30
C LYS A 544 -35.17 -0.24 -13.04
N PRO A 545 -34.72 1.02 -13.10
CA PRO A 545 -34.70 1.90 -11.94
C PRO A 545 -36.14 2.20 -11.49
N SER A 546 -36.35 2.24 -10.17
CA SER A 546 -37.64 2.61 -9.59
C SER A 546 -37.65 4.08 -9.16
N PHE A 547 -38.82 4.71 -9.25
CA PHE A 547 -39.05 6.06 -8.74
C PHE A 547 -39.97 5.94 -7.52
N PRO A 548 -39.57 6.44 -6.33
CA PRO A 548 -40.33 6.23 -5.11
C PRO A 548 -41.68 6.97 -5.17
N HIS A 549 -42.71 6.45 -4.51
CA HIS A 549 -44.04 7.08 -4.49
C HIS A 549 -44.04 8.53 -3.95
N THR A 550 -43.07 8.87 -3.11
CA THR A 550 -42.85 10.23 -2.60
C THR A 550 -42.21 11.17 -3.62
N ASN A 551 -41.50 10.65 -4.63
CA ASN A 551 -40.90 11.41 -5.72
C ASN A 551 -41.05 10.67 -7.07
N PRO A 552 -42.28 10.54 -7.60
CA PRO A 552 -42.55 9.79 -8.82
C PRO A 552 -41.91 10.46 -10.04
N TYR A 553 -41.65 9.69 -11.11
CA TYR A 553 -41.09 10.23 -12.35
C TYR A 553 -41.95 11.37 -12.92
N ASN A 554 -41.31 12.44 -13.39
CA ASN A 554 -41.94 13.49 -14.18
C ASN A 554 -40.87 14.14 -15.08
N GLU A 555 -41.12 14.24 -16.37
CA GLU A 555 -40.17 14.80 -17.36
C GLU A 555 -39.71 16.22 -16.99
N ARG A 556 -40.60 17.05 -16.44
CA ARG A 556 -40.27 18.43 -16.04
C ARG A 556 -39.37 18.47 -14.80
N LYS A 557 -39.51 17.50 -13.89
CA LYS A 557 -38.56 17.32 -12.76
C LYS A 557 -37.19 16.85 -13.25
N VAL A 558 -37.14 15.95 -14.25
CA VAL A 558 -35.87 15.55 -14.89
C VAL A 558 -35.19 16.75 -15.54
N SER A 559 -35.89 17.51 -16.38
CA SER A 559 -35.29 18.68 -17.07
C SER A 559 -34.84 19.79 -16.12
N LEU A 560 -35.58 20.03 -15.03
CA LEU A 560 -35.19 20.99 -14.00
C LEU A 560 -34.01 20.48 -13.16
N GLY A 561 -34.01 19.20 -12.79
CA GLY A 561 -32.90 18.55 -12.10
C GLY A 561 -31.62 18.57 -12.93
N GLU A 562 -31.71 18.26 -14.24
CA GLU A 562 -30.62 18.38 -15.20
C GLU A 562 -30.08 19.81 -15.23
N LYS A 563 -30.94 20.82 -15.43
CA LYS A 563 -30.51 22.22 -15.40
C LYS A 563 -29.77 22.55 -14.11
N LEU A 564 -30.30 22.20 -12.94
CA LEU A 564 -29.68 22.52 -11.65
C LEU A 564 -28.35 21.78 -11.43
N PHE A 565 -28.22 20.54 -11.89
CA PHE A 565 -27.00 19.73 -11.73
C PHE A 565 -25.77 20.34 -12.42
N PHE A 566 -25.98 20.99 -13.57
CA PHE A 566 -24.95 21.70 -14.33
C PHE A 566 -24.86 23.21 -14.05
N ASP A 567 -25.72 23.77 -13.19
CA ASP A 567 -25.78 25.21 -12.94
C ASP A 567 -25.09 25.55 -11.61
N PRO A 568 -24.02 26.37 -11.63
CA PRO A 568 -23.26 26.67 -10.41
C PRO A 568 -24.02 27.63 -9.47
N VAL A 569 -25.24 28.09 -9.81
CA VAL A 569 -26.15 28.81 -8.91
C VAL A 569 -26.36 28.13 -7.54
N LEU A 570 -26.12 26.81 -7.46
CA LEU A 570 -26.20 26.01 -6.25
C LEU A 570 -25.05 26.26 -5.25
N SER A 571 -23.88 26.73 -5.69
CA SER A 571 -22.75 27.03 -4.81
C SER A 571 -22.72 28.48 -4.34
N GLN A 572 -22.00 28.72 -3.24
CA GLN A 572 -21.94 30.04 -2.60
C GLN A 572 -21.33 31.08 -3.55
N ALA A 573 -20.16 30.79 -4.10
CA ALA A 573 -19.42 31.67 -5.01
C ALA A 573 -19.92 31.64 -6.46
N GLY A 574 -20.75 30.66 -6.85
CA GLY A 574 -21.30 30.57 -8.21
C GLY A 574 -20.31 29.99 -9.24
N ASP A 575 -19.33 29.20 -8.77
CA ASP A 575 -18.24 28.61 -9.53
C ASP A 575 -18.28 27.06 -9.57
N VAL A 576 -18.79 26.42 -8.52
CA VAL A 576 -18.94 24.95 -8.42
C VAL A 576 -20.39 24.51 -8.70
N SER A 577 -20.53 23.41 -9.43
CA SER A 577 -21.80 22.69 -9.71
C SER A 577 -21.66 21.20 -9.38
N CYS A 578 -22.76 20.43 -9.34
CA CYS A 578 -22.67 18.98 -9.17
C CYS A 578 -21.82 18.33 -10.29
N SER A 579 -21.95 18.83 -11.52
CA SER A 579 -21.17 18.37 -12.68
C SER A 579 -19.68 18.72 -12.63
N SER A 580 -19.24 19.58 -11.71
CA SER A 580 -17.82 19.88 -11.51
C SER A 580 -17.06 18.70 -10.88
N CYS A 581 -17.75 17.88 -10.07
CA CYS A 581 -17.21 16.65 -9.47
C CYS A 581 -17.77 15.37 -10.10
N HIS A 582 -18.79 15.48 -10.97
CA HIS A 582 -19.48 14.39 -11.64
C HIS A 582 -19.66 14.69 -13.14
N ASP A 583 -18.55 14.78 -13.88
CA ASP A 583 -18.56 15.08 -15.32
C ASP A 583 -19.03 13.82 -16.11
N PRO A 584 -20.10 13.91 -16.94
CA PRO A 584 -20.54 12.82 -17.80
C PRO A 584 -19.42 12.20 -18.65
N LYS A 585 -18.42 12.97 -19.06
CA LYS A 585 -17.26 12.51 -19.86
C LYS A 585 -16.31 11.61 -19.08
N LEU A 586 -16.27 11.76 -17.76
CA LEU A 586 -15.37 11.06 -16.83
C LEU A 586 -16.14 10.04 -15.99
N GLY A 587 -17.10 9.34 -16.64
CA GLY A 587 -17.90 8.32 -15.96
C GLY A 587 -18.89 8.86 -14.93
N TRP A 588 -19.15 10.18 -14.90
CA TRP A 588 -19.84 10.87 -13.81
C TRP A 588 -19.10 10.82 -12.45
N GLY A 589 -17.77 10.64 -12.47
CA GLY A 589 -16.85 11.15 -11.45
C GLY A 589 -16.09 12.37 -11.99
N ASP A 590 -14.95 12.70 -11.39
CA ASP A 590 -14.06 13.79 -11.83
C ASP A 590 -12.68 13.33 -12.33
N GLY A 591 -12.38 12.03 -12.23
CA GLY A 591 -11.09 11.48 -12.61
C GLY A 591 -9.93 11.86 -11.67
N GLN A 592 -10.22 12.35 -10.46
CA GLN A 592 -9.20 12.79 -9.49
C GLN A 592 -9.08 11.82 -8.31
N GLU A 593 -7.93 11.84 -7.65
CA GLU A 593 -7.67 11.17 -6.36
C GLU A 593 -8.72 11.58 -5.32
N VAL A 594 -8.90 12.88 -5.14
CA VAL A 594 -9.95 13.52 -4.34
C VAL A 594 -10.44 14.78 -5.05
N SER A 595 -11.71 15.10 -4.89
CA SER A 595 -12.33 16.24 -5.57
C SER A 595 -11.83 17.58 -5.06
N ILE A 596 -11.92 18.60 -5.94
CA ILE A 596 -11.55 19.99 -5.68
C ILE A 596 -12.82 20.84 -5.71
N GLY A 597 -13.21 21.41 -4.57
CA GLY A 597 -14.41 22.24 -4.45
C GLY A 597 -14.10 23.71 -4.19
N HIS A 598 -14.97 24.35 -3.41
CA HIS A 598 -14.94 25.78 -3.11
C HIS A 598 -13.55 26.25 -2.60
N ASP A 599 -13.11 27.42 -3.07
CA ASP A 599 -11.77 28.00 -2.86
C ASP A 599 -10.59 27.08 -3.25
N ARG A 600 -10.85 26.08 -4.11
CA ARG A 600 -9.91 25.01 -4.52
C ARG A 600 -9.45 24.13 -3.36
N GLN A 601 -10.27 24.00 -2.32
CA GLN A 601 -10.01 23.07 -1.23
C GLN A 601 -10.06 21.61 -1.73
N ARG A 602 -9.15 20.77 -1.22
CA ARG A 602 -9.16 19.32 -1.48
C ARG A 602 -10.15 18.64 -0.53
N GLY A 603 -11.03 17.83 -1.08
CA GLY A 603 -11.86 16.90 -0.32
C GLY A 603 -11.05 15.76 0.31
N LYS A 604 -11.73 14.90 1.07
CA LYS A 604 -11.11 13.71 1.70
C LYS A 604 -11.24 12.42 0.88
N ARG A 605 -12.06 12.41 -0.17
CA ARG A 605 -12.44 11.21 -0.91
C ARG A 605 -12.53 11.45 -2.42
N ASN A 606 -12.32 10.37 -3.17
CA ASN A 606 -12.67 10.25 -4.58
C ASN A 606 -14.19 10.40 -4.76
N ALA A 607 -14.62 11.15 -5.79
CA ALA A 607 -16.03 11.27 -6.14
C ALA A 607 -16.56 9.96 -6.78
N PRO A 608 -17.46 9.22 -6.12
CA PRO A 608 -18.04 8.04 -6.72
C PRO A 608 -18.95 8.44 -7.89
N THR A 609 -19.06 7.59 -8.90
CA THR A 609 -19.99 7.80 -10.00
C THR A 609 -21.43 7.98 -9.53
N ILE A 610 -22.22 8.82 -10.21
CA ILE A 610 -23.68 8.82 -10.06
C ILE A 610 -24.41 7.83 -10.98
N VAL A 611 -23.70 7.14 -11.88
CA VAL A 611 -24.28 6.08 -12.72
C VAL A 611 -24.82 4.97 -11.82
N ASN A 612 -26.05 4.52 -12.08
CA ASN A 612 -26.78 3.52 -11.28
C ASN A 612 -27.03 3.93 -9.82
N SER A 613 -26.84 5.21 -9.46
CA SER A 613 -27.16 5.71 -8.11
C SER A 613 -28.64 5.51 -7.71
N ALA A 614 -29.52 5.31 -8.71
CA ALA A 614 -30.93 4.95 -8.55
C ALA A 614 -31.20 3.66 -7.77
N PHE A 615 -30.24 2.73 -7.79
CA PHE A 615 -30.39 1.39 -7.22
C PHE A 615 -29.75 1.26 -5.84
N LEU A 616 -28.86 2.18 -5.47
CA LEU A 616 -28.14 2.17 -4.20
C LEU A 616 -29.11 2.37 -3.01
N PRO A 617 -29.14 1.45 -2.01
CA PRO A 617 -29.99 1.59 -0.84
C PRO A 617 -29.50 2.69 0.13
N THR A 618 -28.22 3.05 0.06
CA THR A 618 -27.56 4.11 0.81
C THR A 618 -26.46 4.75 -0.03
N LEU A 619 -26.21 6.05 0.17
CA LEU A 619 -25.34 6.88 -0.64
C LEU A 619 -24.09 7.32 0.14
N PHE A 620 -23.07 7.81 -0.60
CA PHE A 620 -21.67 7.98 -0.17
C PHE A 620 -20.94 6.66 0.12
N TRP A 621 -19.62 6.78 0.33
CA TRP A 621 -18.71 5.68 0.69
C TRP A 621 -18.92 5.15 2.11
N ASP A 622 -19.41 5.99 3.03
CA ASP A 622 -19.71 5.68 4.45
C ASP A 622 -21.21 5.40 4.69
N SER A 623 -22.02 5.37 3.64
CA SER A 623 -23.48 5.12 3.70
C SER A 623 -24.29 6.13 4.52
N ARG A 624 -23.76 7.36 4.76
CA ARG A 624 -24.38 8.36 5.65
C ARG A 624 -25.70 8.97 5.16
N ALA A 625 -26.07 8.80 3.90
CA ALA A 625 -27.30 9.32 3.33
C ALA A 625 -28.23 8.17 2.91
N ALA A 626 -29.49 8.22 3.38
CA ALA A 626 -30.48 7.16 3.18
C ALA A 626 -31.27 7.28 1.86
N THR A 627 -31.22 8.44 1.20
CA THR A 627 -31.89 8.69 -0.10
C THR A 627 -31.06 9.61 -0.98
N LEU A 628 -31.31 9.56 -2.29
CA LEU A 628 -30.75 10.53 -3.25
C LEU A 628 -31.22 11.96 -2.96
N GLU A 629 -32.46 12.13 -2.53
CA GLU A 629 -33.02 13.44 -2.12
C GLU A 629 -32.22 14.06 -0.96
N GLN A 630 -31.80 13.24 0.01
CA GLN A 630 -30.97 13.68 1.12
C GLN A 630 -29.51 13.89 0.68
N GLN A 631 -28.95 12.95 -0.11
CA GLN A 631 -27.60 13.04 -0.64
C GLN A 631 -27.39 14.34 -1.42
N ALA A 632 -28.30 14.68 -2.33
CA ALA A 632 -28.16 15.83 -3.23
C ALA A 632 -28.11 17.19 -2.50
N LEU A 633 -28.57 17.25 -1.25
CA LEU A 633 -28.53 18.45 -0.42
C LEU A 633 -27.27 18.55 0.47
N MET A 634 -26.50 17.47 0.61
CA MET A 634 -25.27 17.48 1.44
C MET A 634 -24.11 18.22 0.76
N PRO A 635 -23.72 17.97 -0.50
CA PRO A 635 -22.65 18.70 -1.21
C PRO A 635 -22.84 20.20 -1.23
N ILE A 636 -24.09 20.65 -1.37
CA ILE A 636 -24.48 22.07 -1.36
C ILE A 636 -23.95 22.74 -0.08
N GLN A 637 -24.07 22.07 1.06
CA GLN A 637 -23.75 22.58 2.39
C GLN A 637 -22.32 22.29 2.87
N ASP A 638 -21.60 21.39 2.21
CA ASP A 638 -20.26 21.02 2.63
C ASP A 638 -19.26 22.17 2.31
N PRO A 639 -18.49 22.64 3.31
CA PRO A 639 -17.62 23.81 3.16
C PRO A 639 -16.39 23.58 2.26
N VAL A 640 -16.04 22.32 1.95
CA VAL A 640 -14.98 21.99 0.97
C VAL A 640 -15.53 21.59 -0.40
N GLU A 641 -16.86 21.44 -0.55
CA GLU A 641 -17.51 21.14 -1.83
C GLU A 641 -18.15 22.41 -2.43
N MET A 642 -19.35 22.83 -1.98
CA MET A 642 -20.10 23.97 -2.58
C MET A 642 -20.37 25.14 -1.63
N ALA A 643 -20.12 24.95 -0.32
CA ALA A 643 -20.10 25.95 0.75
C ALA A 643 -21.34 26.84 0.93
N GLU A 644 -22.52 26.42 0.49
CA GLU A 644 -23.76 27.21 0.53
C GLU A 644 -24.78 26.69 1.55
N SER A 645 -25.39 27.62 2.30
CA SER A 645 -26.47 27.27 3.23
C SER A 645 -27.80 27.14 2.49
N LEU A 646 -28.58 26.08 2.78
CA LEU A 646 -29.90 25.88 2.14
C LEU A 646 -30.84 27.09 2.29
N PRO A 647 -30.94 27.79 3.44
CA PRO A 647 -31.78 28.98 3.55
C PRO A 647 -31.39 30.13 2.61
N ASN A 648 -30.08 30.37 2.43
CA ASN A 648 -29.58 31.40 1.51
C ASN A 648 -29.78 30.98 0.04
N LEU A 649 -29.48 29.72 -0.29
CA LEU A 649 -29.74 29.17 -1.62
C LEU A 649 -31.21 29.27 -2.00
N LEU A 650 -32.13 28.88 -1.11
CA LEU A 650 -33.56 28.97 -1.39
C LEU A 650 -34.02 30.42 -1.53
N SER A 651 -33.47 31.37 -0.77
CA SER A 651 -33.72 32.79 -0.99
C SER A 651 -33.27 33.24 -2.40
N ARG A 652 -32.06 32.88 -2.80
CA ARG A 652 -31.50 33.13 -4.16
C ARG A 652 -32.37 32.50 -5.26
N LEU A 653 -32.76 31.24 -5.12
CA LEU A 653 -33.57 30.52 -6.12
C LEU A 653 -35.00 31.09 -6.24
N ASN A 654 -35.62 31.50 -5.13
CA ASN A 654 -36.93 32.15 -5.16
C ASN A 654 -36.89 33.56 -5.75
N ALA A 655 -35.80 34.30 -5.56
CA ALA A 655 -35.57 35.58 -6.20
C ALA A 655 -35.14 35.47 -7.69
N HIS A 656 -34.76 34.29 -8.17
CA HIS A 656 -34.23 34.10 -9.53
C HIS A 656 -35.33 34.24 -10.59
N PRO A 657 -35.11 34.97 -11.72
CA PRO A 657 -36.16 35.21 -12.72
C PRO A 657 -36.77 33.98 -13.40
N GLN A 658 -36.09 32.82 -13.35
CA GLN A 658 -36.50 31.61 -14.07
C GLN A 658 -36.94 30.45 -13.16
N TYR A 659 -36.31 30.27 -11.99
CA TYR A 659 -36.49 29.03 -11.21
C TYR A 659 -37.89 28.84 -10.63
N PRO A 660 -38.56 29.86 -10.04
CA PRO A 660 -39.91 29.69 -9.51
C PRO A 660 -40.91 29.20 -10.56
N ALA A 661 -40.78 29.68 -11.81
CA ALA A 661 -41.61 29.23 -12.93
C ALA A 661 -41.32 27.78 -13.34
N LEU A 662 -40.06 27.34 -13.31
CA LEU A 662 -39.68 25.96 -13.60
C LEU A 662 -40.12 25.00 -12.49
N PHE A 663 -39.91 25.34 -11.22
CA PHE A 663 -40.39 24.56 -10.07
C PHE A 663 -41.92 24.45 -10.10
N LYS A 664 -42.65 25.54 -10.35
CA LYS A 664 -44.11 25.50 -10.49
C LYS A 664 -44.58 24.56 -11.60
N GLN A 665 -43.86 24.48 -12.72
CA GLN A 665 -44.15 23.51 -13.79
C GLN A 665 -43.78 22.07 -13.43
N ALA A 666 -42.70 21.87 -12.66
CA ALA A 666 -42.24 20.55 -12.27
C ALA A 666 -43.14 19.88 -11.20
N PHE A 667 -43.87 20.68 -10.42
CA PHE A 667 -44.79 20.22 -9.37
C PHE A 667 -46.27 20.60 -9.62
N SER A 668 -46.65 20.99 -10.85
CA SER A 668 -47.98 21.52 -11.15
C SER A 668 -49.14 20.55 -10.90
N GLU A 669 -48.91 19.25 -10.97
CA GLU A 669 -49.90 18.20 -10.68
C GLU A 669 -50.17 18.02 -9.17
N GLY A 670 -49.30 18.54 -8.31
CA GLY A 670 -49.44 18.54 -6.84
C GLY A 670 -49.99 19.85 -6.25
N GLY A 671 -50.22 20.88 -7.07
CA GLY A 671 -50.83 22.14 -6.65
C GLY A 671 -49.95 23.02 -5.75
N ILE A 672 -49.01 23.78 -6.34
CA ILE A 672 -48.11 24.67 -5.59
C ILE A 672 -48.31 26.15 -5.98
N ASN A 673 -48.59 26.96 -4.95
CA ASN A 673 -48.67 28.43 -4.98
C ASN A 673 -47.67 29.07 -3.98
N SER A 674 -46.67 28.32 -3.52
CA SER A 674 -45.67 28.73 -2.54
C SER A 674 -44.26 28.76 -3.12
N ASP A 675 -43.34 29.30 -2.32
CA ASP A 675 -41.89 29.32 -2.57
C ASP A 675 -41.28 27.90 -2.71
N ILE A 676 -40.11 27.85 -3.35
CA ILE A 676 -39.26 26.66 -3.52
C ILE A 676 -38.76 26.19 -2.15
N THR A 677 -38.85 24.87 -1.89
CA THR A 677 -38.44 24.24 -0.62
C THR A 677 -37.24 23.30 -0.78
N GLU A 678 -36.55 23.00 0.32
CA GLU A 678 -35.43 22.02 0.36
C GLU A 678 -35.85 20.66 -0.19
N GLN A 679 -37.04 20.19 0.21
CA GLN A 679 -37.62 18.94 -0.26
C GLN A 679 -37.81 18.93 -1.78
N GLN A 680 -38.30 20.03 -2.38
CA GLN A 680 -38.47 20.14 -3.83
C GLN A 680 -37.12 20.15 -4.56
N LEU A 681 -36.12 20.86 -4.01
CA LEU A 681 -34.76 20.91 -4.56
C LEU A 681 -34.12 19.52 -4.59
N GLY A 682 -34.15 18.80 -3.45
CA GLY A 682 -33.69 17.42 -3.37
C GLY A 682 -34.45 16.50 -4.33
N MET A 683 -35.77 16.67 -4.44
CA MET A 683 -36.60 15.88 -5.36
C MET A 683 -36.24 16.06 -6.84
N VAL A 684 -36.02 17.28 -7.33
CA VAL A 684 -35.70 17.50 -8.76
C VAL A 684 -34.32 16.96 -9.10
N LEU A 685 -33.30 17.23 -8.27
CA LEU A 685 -31.95 16.69 -8.43
C LEU A 685 -31.96 15.16 -8.41
N ALA A 686 -32.65 14.55 -7.45
CA ALA A 686 -32.76 13.10 -7.34
C ALA A 686 -33.63 12.45 -8.43
N THR A 687 -34.58 13.16 -9.03
CA THR A 687 -35.33 12.65 -10.20
C THR A 687 -34.42 12.58 -11.43
N PHE A 688 -33.59 13.60 -11.65
CA PHE A 688 -32.59 13.60 -12.73
C PHE A 688 -31.54 12.50 -12.54
N GLN A 689 -30.92 12.41 -11.36
CA GLN A 689 -29.88 11.40 -11.08
C GLN A 689 -30.38 9.96 -11.32
N ARG A 690 -31.65 9.66 -11.00
CA ARG A 690 -32.26 8.34 -11.29
C ARG A 690 -32.38 8.00 -12.78
N THR A 691 -32.21 8.96 -13.68
CA THR A 691 -32.16 8.70 -15.13
C THR A 691 -30.75 8.35 -15.64
N ILE A 692 -29.72 8.47 -14.81
CA ILE A 692 -28.33 8.15 -15.15
C ILE A 692 -28.06 6.67 -14.78
N ILE A 693 -28.43 5.78 -15.69
CA ILE A 693 -28.18 4.32 -15.59
C ILE A 693 -27.11 3.88 -16.59
N SER A 694 -26.51 2.70 -16.44
CA SER A 694 -25.58 2.17 -17.44
C SER A 694 -26.20 2.06 -18.84
N ASN A 695 -25.33 2.02 -19.85
CA ASN A 695 -25.70 1.46 -21.16
C ASN A 695 -25.60 -0.08 -21.10
N THR A 696 -26.12 -0.79 -22.12
CA THR A 696 -25.93 -2.24 -22.22
C THR A 696 -24.45 -2.58 -22.37
N SER A 697 -23.91 -3.38 -21.46
CA SER A 697 -22.51 -3.83 -21.51
C SER A 697 -22.35 -5.09 -22.39
N ARG A 698 -21.10 -5.51 -22.63
CA ARG A 698 -20.83 -6.77 -23.34
C ARG A 698 -21.19 -7.99 -22.47
N PHE A 699 -21.06 -7.88 -21.16
CA PHE A 699 -21.56 -8.88 -20.21
C PHE A 699 -23.08 -9.02 -20.28
N ASP A 700 -23.83 -7.92 -20.34
CA ASP A 700 -25.30 -7.98 -20.46
C ASP A 700 -25.73 -8.62 -21.78
N THR A 701 -25.00 -8.32 -22.86
CA THR A 701 -25.21 -8.95 -24.18
C THR A 701 -24.96 -10.47 -24.11
N PHE A 702 -23.87 -10.87 -23.44
CA PHE A 702 -23.50 -12.26 -23.21
C PHE A 702 -24.55 -13.03 -22.39
N VAL A 703 -24.99 -12.50 -21.25
CA VAL A 703 -26.04 -13.13 -20.43
C VAL A 703 -27.32 -13.29 -21.25
N SER A 704 -27.77 -12.22 -21.93
CA SER A 704 -28.98 -12.29 -22.76
C SER A 704 -28.88 -13.30 -23.92
N GLN A 705 -27.69 -13.55 -24.47
CA GLN A 705 -27.45 -14.50 -25.57
C GLN A 705 -27.28 -15.94 -25.09
N ALA A 706 -26.61 -16.14 -23.95
CA ALA A 706 -26.47 -17.45 -23.30
C ALA A 706 -27.84 -17.98 -22.85
N ASP A 707 -28.64 -17.15 -22.18
CA ASP A 707 -29.99 -17.49 -21.71
C ASP A 707 -30.96 -17.86 -22.85
N SER A 708 -30.90 -17.15 -23.98
CA SER A 708 -31.89 -17.27 -25.06
C SER A 708 -31.51 -18.25 -26.17
N ALA A 709 -30.22 -18.46 -26.41
CA ALA A 709 -29.71 -19.23 -27.54
C ALA A 709 -28.50 -20.14 -27.23
N GLY A 710 -27.97 -20.10 -25.99
CA GLY A 710 -26.68 -20.71 -25.65
C GLY A 710 -25.49 -20.06 -26.37
N ASP A 711 -25.66 -18.85 -26.90
CA ASP A 711 -24.60 -18.13 -27.61
C ASP A 711 -23.74 -17.35 -26.62
N THR A 712 -22.45 -17.67 -26.61
CA THR A 712 -21.43 -17.10 -25.72
C THR A 712 -20.47 -16.18 -26.48
N SER A 713 -20.72 -15.91 -27.77
CA SER A 713 -19.80 -15.21 -28.68
C SER A 713 -19.54 -13.74 -28.33
N ALA A 714 -20.42 -13.12 -27.53
CA ALA A 714 -20.20 -11.78 -26.98
C ALA A 714 -18.93 -11.68 -26.10
N LEU A 715 -18.45 -12.79 -25.50
CA LEU A 715 -17.19 -12.86 -24.75
C LEU A 715 -16.15 -13.74 -25.46
N SER A 716 -14.91 -13.24 -25.51
CA SER A 716 -13.74 -14.04 -25.89
C SER A 716 -13.38 -15.05 -24.81
N ASP A 717 -12.55 -16.04 -25.16
CA ASP A 717 -12.09 -17.08 -24.24
C ASP A 717 -11.37 -16.51 -23.00
N LYS A 718 -10.60 -15.42 -23.16
CA LYS A 718 -9.90 -14.74 -22.04
C LYS A 718 -10.87 -14.03 -21.11
N GLU A 719 -11.90 -13.39 -21.65
CA GLU A 719 -12.91 -12.68 -20.85
C GLU A 719 -13.85 -13.65 -20.15
N LEU A 720 -14.20 -14.78 -20.78
CA LEU A 720 -14.99 -15.82 -20.16
C LEU A 720 -14.23 -16.53 -19.03
N TRP A 721 -12.91 -16.71 -19.19
CA TRP A 721 -12.05 -17.16 -18.09
C TRP A 721 -11.95 -16.10 -16.99
N GLY A 722 -11.96 -14.81 -17.32
CA GLY A 722 -12.06 -13.73 -16.34
C GLY A 722 -13.34 -13.75 -15.51
N LEU A 723 -14.51 -13.98 -16.14
CA LEU A 723 -15.79 -14.20 -15.44
C LEU A 723 -15.68 -15.39 -14.47
N ASP A 724 -15.04 -16.46 -14.93
CA ASP A 724 -14.88 -17.68 -14.16
C ASP A 724 -13.94 -17.50 -12.96
N ILE A 725 -12.83 -16.76 -13.12
CA ILE A 725 -11.95 -16.35 -12.02
C ILE A 725 -12.71 -15.45 -11.04
N PHE A 726 -13.44 -14.44 -11.53
CA PHE A 726 -14.23 -13.52 -10.71
C PHE A 726 -15.23 -14.26 -9.80
N ARG A 727 -15.86 -15.33 -10.32
CA ARG A 727 -16.78 -16.20 -9.57
C ARG A 727 -16.07 -17.26 -8.71
N ARG A 728 -14.86 -17.70 -9.09
CA ARG A 728 -14.12 -18.80 -8.43
C ARG A 728 -12.81 -18.34 -7.79
N ASN A 729 -11.65 -18.49 -8.43
CA ASN A 729 -10.33 -18.26 -7.78
C ASN A 729 -10.16 -16.84 -7.24
N GLY A 730 -10.67 -15.84 -7.96
CA GLY A 730 -10.66 -14.43 -7.57
C GLY A 730 -11.70 -14.07 -6.50
N ARG A 731 -12.68 -14.94 -6.24
CA ARG A 731 -13.66 -14.86 -5.15
C ARG A 731 -14.47 -13.55 -5.06
N CYS A 732 -14.44 -12.71 -6.09
CA CYS A 732 -14.93 -11.33 -6.06
C CYS A 732 -16.42 -11.27 -5.73
N VAL A 733 -17.19 -12.27 -6.16
CA VAL A 733 -18.61 -12.46 -5.84
C VAL A 733 -18.94 -12.64 -4.35
N ASN A 734 -17.97 -12.76 -3.44
CA ASN A 734 -18.27 -12.72 -1.99
C ASN A 734 -18.70 -11.33 -1.50
N CYS A 735 -18.44 -10.28 -2.27
CA CYS A 735 -18.94 -8.94 -2.04
C CYS A 735 -19.58 -8.33 -3.30
N HIS A 736 -19.04 -8.63 -4.50
CA HIS A 736 -19.51 -8.08 -5.77
C HIS A 736 -20.44 -9.05 -6.50
N MET A 737 -21.65 -9.20 -5.96
CA MET A 737 -22.66 -10.18 -6.41
C MET A 737 -23.90 -9.53 -7.03
N GLY A 738 -24.84 -10.36 -7.51
CA GLY A 738 -26.11 -9.92 -8.08
C GLY A 738 -25.99 -9.13 -9.38
N ALA A 739 -27.12 -8.58 -9.83
CA ALA A 739 -27.19 -7.75 -11.03
C ALA A 739 -26.31 -6.48 -10.95
N GLU A 740 -26.11 -5.94 -9.75
CA GLU A 740 -25.39 -4.68 -9.52
C GLU A 740 -23.89 -4.87 -9.24
N PHE A 741 -23.38 -6.11 -9.16
CA PHE A 741 -21.99 -6.39 -8.76
C PHE A 741 -21.62 -5.76 -7.40
N THR A 742 -22.54 -5.85 -6.43
CA THR A 742 -22.35 -5.40 -5.04
C THR A 742 -23.40 -6.03 -4.12
N ASP A 743 -23.01 -6.31 -2.88
CA ASP A 743 -23.89 -6.71 -1.79
C ASP A 743 -24.42 -5.51 -0.97
N HIS A 744 -23.96 -4.30 -1.31
CA HIS A 744 -24.15 -3.03 -0.61
C HIS A 744 -23.78 -3.05 0.89
N LYS A 745 -23.02 -4.06 1.36
CA LYS A 745 -22.59 -4.17 2.76
C LYS A 745 -21.38 -3.26 3.02
N MET A 746 -21.04 -3.15 4.30
CA MET A 746 -19.93 -2.32 4.78
C MET A 746 -18.73 -3.21 5.09
N GLN A 747 -17.65 -3.06 4.31
CA GLN A 747 -16.44 -3.88 4.34
C GLN A 747 -15.21 -3.01 4.67
N ASN A 748 -14.28 -3.56 5.45
CA ASN A 748 -12.94 -2.98 5.59
C ASN A 748 -11.97 -3.80 4.72
N VAL A 749 -11.27 -3.12 3.81
CA VAL A 749 -10.31 -3.71 2.87
C VAL A 749 -8.86 -3.27 3.13
N GLY A 750 -8.57 -2.74 4.32
CA GLY A 750 -7.21 -2.37 4.77
C GLY A 750 -6.77 -0.94 4.41
N LEU A 751 -7.61 -0.16 3.71
CA LEU A 751 -7.28 1.16 3.18
C LEU A 751 -7.73 2.34 4.07
N THR A 752 -7.89 2.12 5.37
CA THR A 752 -8.33 3.15 6.32
C THR A 752 -7.19 4.05 6.82
N TYR A 753 -5.92 3.64 6.65
CA TYR A 753 -4.72 4.35 7.11
C TYR A 753 -4.82 4.89 8.55
N TYR A 754 -5.32 4.04 9.45
CA TYR A 754 -5.53 4.32 10.86
C TYR A 754 -4.28 4.91 11.53
N GLN A 755 -4.45 6.03 12.25
CA GLN A 755 -3.42 6.89 12.84
C GLN A 755 -2.37 7.45 11.84
N GLY A 756 -2.62 7.34 10.53
CA GLY A 756 -1.76 7.83 9.46
C GLY A 756 -2.27 9.12 8.78
N PHE A 757 -1.48 9.65 7.84
CA PHE A 757 -1.80 10.90 7.13
C PHE A 757 -3.10 10.82 6.32
N TYR A 758 -3.39 9.65 5.73
CA TYR A 758 -4.59 9.38 4.94
C TYR A 758 -5.75 8.79 5.76
N GLU A 759 -5.80 9.01 7.08
CA GLU A 759 -6.80 8.39 7.94
C GLU A 759 -8.24 8.71 7.51
N ASP A 760 -8.99 7.66 7.20
CA ASP A 760 -10.43 7.70 7.06
C ASP A 760 -11.06 6.47 7.73
N LEU A 761 -11.71 6.71 8.87
CA LEU A 761 -12.38 5.69 9.68
C LEU A 761 -13.70 5.22 9.07
N GLY A 762 -14.14 5.79 7.94
CA GLY A 762 -15.32 5.36 7.19
C GLY A 762 -16.62 5.51 8.00
N LEU A 763 -17.39 4.42 8.10
CA LEU A 763 -18.67 4.36 8.83
C LEU A 763 -18.55 4.77 10.31
N TYR A 764 -17.39 4.56 10.94
CA TYR A 764 -17.17 4.96 12.35
C TYR A 764 -17.45 6.46 12.58
N ASN A 765 -17.12 7.32 11.62
CA ASN A 765 -17.38 8.75 11.70
C ASN A 765 -18.88 9.11 11.73
N ILE A 766 -19.76 8.14 11.45
CA ILE A 766 -21.22 8.29 11.42
C ILE A 766 -21.88 7.64 12.64
N ASP A 767 -21.39 6.47 13.09
CA ASP A 767 -22.05 5.68 14.14
C ASP A 767 -21.25 5.51 15.45
N GLY A 768 -19.98 5.91 15.47
CA GLY A 768 -19.07 5.83 16.63
C GLY A 768 -18.76 4.42 17.13
N LYS A 769 -19.13 3.36 16.40
CA LYS A 769 -18.96 1.97 16.87
C LYS A 769 -17.57 1.45 16.50
N PRO A 770 -16.75 0.93 17.44
CA PRO A 770 -15.41 0.45 17.11
C PRO A 770 -15.39 -0.63 16.01
N SER A 771 -16.43 -1.47 15.93
CA SER A 771 -16.60 -2.46 14.86
C SER A 771 -16.96 -1.88 13.48
N SER A 772 -17.11 -0.56 13.35
CA SER A 772 -17.34 0.18 12.10
C SER A 772 -16.08 0.86 11.55
N VAL A 773 -14.95 0.81 12.27
CA VAL A 773 -13.70 1.48 11.85
C VAL A 773 -13.16 0.90 10.54
N GLY A 774 -12.83 1.80 9.62
CA GLY A 774 -12.31 1.48 8.29
C GLY A 774 -13.30 0.81 7.36
N LYS A 775 -14.60 0.75 7.73
CA LYS A 775 -15.62 0.14 6.88
C LYS A 775 -16.22 1.15 5.90
N PHE A 776 -16.21 0.76 4.64
CA PHE A 776 -16.81 1.48 3.52
C PHE A 776 -17.79 0.57 2.78
N LYS A 777 -18.76 1.16 2.09
CA LYS A 777 -19.73 0.42 1.29
C LYS A 777 -19.03 -0.29 0.12
N THR A 778 -19.36 -1.57 -0.10
CA THR A 778 -18.99 -2.30 -1.32
C THR A 778 -19.49 -1.51 -2.55
N PRO A 779 -18.63 -0.95 -3.41
CA PRO A 779 -19.10 -0.25 -4.61
C PRO A 779 -19.64 -1.25 -5.64
N SER A 780 -20.57 -0.81 -6.48
CA SER A 780 -20.92 -1.54 -7.71
C SER A 780 -19.71 -1.57 -8.64
N LEU A 781 -19.45 -2.72 -9.28
CA LEU A 781 -18.45 -2.81 -10.35
C LEU A 781 -19.02 -2.59 -11.76
N ARG A 782 -20.31 -2.21 -11.87
CA ARG A 782 -20.86 -1.74 -13.14
C ARG A 782 -20.09 -0.51 -13.59
N ASP A 783 -19.65 -0.51 -14.85
CA ASP A 783 -18.88 0.57 -15.44
C ASP A 783 -17.54 0.88 -14.73
N VAL A 784 -16.99 -0.05 -13.94
CA VAL A 784 -15.78 0.16 -13.10
C VAL A 784 -14.57 0.72 -13.85
N MET A 785 -14.38 0.35 -15.13
CA MET A 785 -13.24 0.84 -15.92
C MET A 785 -13.38 2.32 -16.35
N ASN A 786 -14.56 2.93 -16.17
CA ASN A 786 -14.80 4.36 -16.43
C ASN A 786 -14.53 5.25 -15.20
N HIS A 787 -14.25 4.68 -14.03
CA HIS A 787 -14.25 5.37 -12.73
C HIS A 787 -12.88 5.32 -12.02
N GLN A 788 -11.80 5.49 -12.77
CA GLN A 788 -10.45 5.67 -12.21
C GLN A 788 -10.28 7.11 -11.64
N PRO A 789 -9.41 7.32 -10.64
CA PRO A 789 -8.71 6.30 -9.84
C PRO A 789 -9.65 5.62 -8.83
N TRP A 790 -9.26 4.44 -8.35
CA TRP A 790 -10.12 3.55 -7.56
C TRP A 790 -9.94 3.69 -6.04
N PHE A 791 -10.91 3.12 -5.31
CA PHE A 791 -11.13 3.22 -3.86
C PHE A 791 -11.55 4.60 -3.37
N HIS A 792 -12.03 4.66 -2.12
CA HIS A 792 -12.58 5.88 -1.51
C HIS A 792 -11.58 7.04 -1.43
N ASN A 793 -10.27 6.75 -1.47
CA ASN A 793 -9.17 7.70 -1.40
C ASN A 793 -8.51 7.97 -2.76
N GLY A 794 -8.93 7.28 -3.84
CA GLY A 794 -8.41 7.49 -5.20
C GLY A 794 -6.91 7.26 -5.36
N LEU A 795 -6.25 6.50 -4.48
CA LEU A 795 -4.80 6.30 -4.50
C LEU A 795 -4.31 5.32 -5.58
N LEU A 796 -5.20 4.55 -6.21
CA LEU A 796 -4.85 3.53 -7.19
C LEU A 796 -5.30 3.95 -8.60
N ASP A 797 -4.35 4.24 -9.47
CA ASP A 797 -4.52 4.69 -10.85
C ASP A 797 -4.54 3.56 -11.89
N THR A 798 -4.17 2.34 -11.50
CA THR A 798 -4.14 1.16 -12.38
C THR A 798 -4.98 0.00 -11.83
N MET A 799 -5.81 -0.59 -12.69
CA MET A 799 -6.61 -1.79 -12.36
C MET A 799 -5.71 -3.01 -12.10
N GLU A 800 -4.51 -3.05 -12.69
CA GLU A 800 -3.48 -4.05 -12.34
C GLU A 800 -3.06 -3.92 -10.87
N GLY A 801 -2.78 -2.70 -10.38
CA GLY A 801 -2.51 -2.45 -8.97
C GLY A 801 -3.67 -2.88 -8.06
N VAL A 802 -4.91 -2.53 -8.41
CA VAL A 802 -6.12 -2.96 -7.68
C VAL A 802 -6.20 -4.50 -7.58
N ILE A 803 -6.06 -5.21 -8.70
CA ILE A 803 -6.13 -6.68 -8.74
C ILE A 803 -4.95 -7.30 -7.96
N SER A 804 -3.74 -6.75 -8.08
CA SER A 804 -2.57 -7.24 -7.34
C SER A 804 -2.72 -7.09 -5.83
N MET A 805 -3.26 -5.96 -5.35
CA MET A 805 -3.56 -5.76 -3.92
C MET A 805 -4.57 -6.81 -3.42
N TYR A 806 -5.68 -7.01 -4.12
CA TYR A 806 -6.64 -8.07 -3.75
C TYR A 806 -6.01 -9.46 -3.83
N SER A 807 -5.18 -9.75 -4.84
CA SER A 807 -4.51 -11.03 -5.00
C SER A 807 -3.55 -11.36 -3.85
N ALA A 808 -2.86 -10.35 -3.31
CA ALA A 808 -2.03 -10.47 -2.12
C ALA A 808 -2.81 -10.61 -0.80
N GLY A 809 -4.12 -10.38 -0.80
CA GLY A 809 -4.98 -10.34 0.40
C GLY A 809 -5.07 -8.96 1.07
N MET A 810 -4.85 -7.88 0.31
CA MET A 810 -4.79 -6.48 0.74
C MET A 810 -3.71 -6.18 1.80
N ALA A 811 -3.65 -4.92 2.24
CA ALA A 811 -2.82 -4.50 3.36
C ALA A 811 -3.36 -5.07 4.68
N ASP A 812 -2.84 -6.24 5.05
CA ASP A 812 -3.08 -6.90 6.32
C ASP A 812 -2.31 -6.20 7.44
N ASN A 813 -2.89 -5.11 7.93
CA ASN A 813 -2.39 -4.33 9.05
C ASN A 813 -2.69 -5.08 10.36
N ALA A 814 -1.99 -6.20 10.59
CA ALA A 814 -1.97 -6.87 11.89
C ALA A 814 -1.65 -5.86 13.01
N PRO A 815 -2.48 -5.71 14.06
CA PRO A 815 -2.19 -4.79 15.14
C PRO A 815 -0.89 -5.18 15.84
N PHE A 816 -0.03 -4.20 16.10
CA PHE A 816 1.25 -4.40 16.76
C PHE A 816 1.41 -3.50 17.97
N GLY A 817 1.98 -4.05 19.04
CA GLY A 817 2.14 -3.35 20.31
C GLY A 817 0.84 -2.80 20.89
N TRP A 818 0.83 -1.53 21.30
CA TRP A 818 -0.34 -0.86 21.89
C TRP A 818 -1.60 -0.95 21.04
N ASN A 819 -1.47 -0.99 19.71
CA ASN A 819 -2.59 -1.15 18.79
C ASN A 819 -3.35 -2.48 18.93
N LYS A 820 -2.75 -3.51 19.56
CA LYS A 820 -3.44 -4.79 19.88
C LYS A 820 -4.50 -4.64 20.96
N TYR A 821 -4.38 -3.58 21.76
CA TYR A 821 -5.26 -3.29 22.89
C TYR A 821 -6.20 -2.11 22.61
N ASP A 822 -6.08 -1.49 21.42
CA ASP A 822 -7.00 -0.45 20.99
C ASP A 822 -8.30 -1.08 20.45
N PRO A 823 -9.46 -0.89 21.11
CA PRO A 823 -10.71 -1.47 20.67
C PRO A 823 -11.20 -0.89 19.33
N THR A 824 -10.66 0.27 18.90
CA THR A 824 -10.96 0.94 17.64
C THR A 824 -10.01 0.54 16.51
N TYR A 825 -9.02 -0.32 16.75
CA TYR A 825 -8.11 -0.74 15.70
C TYR A 825 -8.84 -1.45 14.54
N PRO A 826 -8.57 -1.09 13.27
CA PRO A 826 -9.30 -1.63 12.13
C PRO A 826 -9.08 -3.12 11.92
N VAL A 827 -10.18 -3.88 11.92
CA VAL A 827 -10.17 -5.31 11.57
C VAL A 827 -10.52 -5.50 10.09
N LEU A 828 -9.63 -6.16 9.35
CA LEU A 828 -9.83 -6.51 7.94
C LEU A 828 -11.04 -7.46 7.77
N SER A 829 -11.76 -7.34 6.66
CA SER A 829 -12.90 -8.22 6.36
C SER A 829 -12.47 -9.68 6.14
N LYS A 830 -13.20 -10.65 6.70
CA LYS A 830 -12.89 -12.09 6.62
C LYS A 830 -13.04 -12.70 5.22
N GLN A 831 -13.73 -11.96 4.33
CA GLN A 831 -13.85 -12.25 2.91
C GLN A 831 -12.55 -11.93 2.15
N ILE A 832 -11.73 -11.01 2.66
CA ILE A 832 -10.42 -10.67 2.08
C ILE A 832 -9.42 -11.74 2.50
N ARG A 833 -8.88 -12.43 1.50
CA ARG A 833 -7.86 -13.48 1.65
C ARG A 833 -6.89 -13.39 0.47
N PRO A 834 -5.66 -13.90 0.60
CA PRO A 834 -4.79 -14.12 -0.56
C PRO A 834 -5.54 -14.93 -1.62
N LEU A 835 -5.47 -14.48 -2.86
CA LEU A 835 -6.05 -15.17 -4.01
C LEU A 835 -4.97 -15.84 -4.86
N ASN A 836 -3.69 -15.45 -4.70
CA ASN A 836 -2.52 -16.01 -5.37
C ASN A 836 -2.67 -16.13 -6.91
N LEU A 837 -3.43 -15.21 -7.52
CA LEU A 837 -3.70 -15.24 -8.96
C LEU A 837 -2.41 -15.17 -9.75
N THR A 838 -2.30 -16.06 -10.75
CA THR A 838 -1.25 -15.97 -11.78
C THR A 838 -1.40 -14.67 -12.60
N VAL A 839 -0.32 -14.26 -13.28
CA VAL A 839 -0.35 -13.07 -14.16
C VAL A 839 -1.41 -13.24 -15.25
N GLU A 840 -1.54 -14.45 -15.80
CA GLU A 840 -2.52 -14.80 -16.81
C GLU A 840 -3.96 -14.72 -16.28
N GLU A 841 -4.21 -15.14 -15.04
CA GLU A 841 -5.50 -14.99 -14.38
C GLU A 841 -5.83 -13.52 -14.07
N ALA A 842 -4.88 -12.75 -13.52
CA ALA A 842 -5.07 -11.34 -13.23
C ALA A 842 -5.44 -10.54 -14.51
N GLN A 843 -4.76 -10.81 -15.62
CA GLN A 843 -5.11 -10.22 -16.91
C GLN A 843 -6.45 -10.71 -17.48
N ALA A 844 -6.84 -11.97 -17.22
CA ALA A 844 -8.15 -12.48 -17.62
C ALA A 844 -9.27 -11.81 -16.82
N LEU A 845 -9.09 -11.67 -15.50
CA LEU A 845 -9.97 -10.94 -14.60
C LEU A 845 -10.14 -9.48 -15.04
N GLN A 846 -9.06 -8.77 -15.34
CA GLN A 846 -9.11 -7.39 -15.88
C GLN A 846 -9.86 -7.33 -17.23
N ALA A 847 -9.65 -8.32 -18.11
CA ALA A 847 -10.40 -8.40 -19.36
C ALA A 847 -11.91 -8.55 -19.09
N PHE A 848 -12.30 -9.37 -18.11
CA PHE A 848 -13.71 -9.48 -17.70
C PHE A 848 -14.29 -8.17 -17.12
N LEU A 849 -13.54 -7.45 -16.27
CA LEU A 849 -13.97 -6.14 -15.73
C LEU A 849 -14.22 -5.10 -16.85
N THR A 850 -13.55 -5.25 -18.00
CA THR A 850 -13.82 -4.45 -19.21
C THR A 850 -15.17 -4.82 -19.85
N THR A 851 -15.67 -6.04 -19.68
CA THR A 851 -16.93 -6.49 -20.30
C THR A 851 -18.18 -6.09 -19.53
N ILE A 852 -18.07 -5.92 -18.20
CA ILE A 852 -19.10 -5.33 -17.32
C ILE A 852 -19.09 -3.80 -17.34
N THR A 853 -18.19 -3.20 -18.12
CA THR A 853 -18.14 -1.76 -18.38
C THR A 853 -18.76 -1.46 -19.75
N ALA A 854 -19.84 -0.68 -19.75
CA ALA A 854 -20.48 -0.16 -20.95
C ALA A 854 -19.86 1.18 -21.38
N PRO A 855 -20.07 1.61 -22.64
CA PRO A 855 -19.68 2.95 -23.09
C PRO A 855 -20.37 4.02 -22.23
N THR A 856 -19.61 5.01 -21.75
CA THR A 856 -20.08 6.02 -20.79
C THR A 856 -21.33 6.77 -21.27
N ARG A 857 -22.43 6.70 -20.52
CA ARG A 857 -23.66 7.43 -20.80
C ARG A 857 -23.44 8.94 -20.62
N GLN A 858 -23.59 9.72 -21.71
CA GLN A 858 -23.41 11.18 -21.68
C GLN A 858 -24.69 11.99 -21.43
N LYS A 859 -25.86 11.34 -21.38
CA LYS A 859 -27.18 11.98 -21.34
C LYS A 859 -28.18 11.13 -20.55
N PRO A 860 -29.23 11.72 -19.94
CA PRO A 860 -30.35 10.99 -19.35
C PRO A 860 -30.87 9.83 -20.21
N ALA A 861 -31.21 8.72 -19.56
CA ALA A 861 -31.94 7.63 -20.22
C ALA A 861 -33.33 8.09 -20.67
N SER A 862 -33.71 7.67 -21.87
CA SER A 862 -35.05 7.89 -22.42
C SER A 862 -36.12 7.14 -21.60
N ARG A 863 -37.37 7.59 -21.72
CA ARG A 863 -38.52 6.91 -21.10
C ARG A 863 -38.61 5.43 -21.47
N THR A 864 -38.28 5.06 -22.71
CA THR A 864 -38.24 3.66 -23.15
C THR A 864 -37.15 2.86 -22.44
N GLU A 865 -35.95 3.42 -22.26
CA GLU A 865 -34.86 2.76 -21.50
C GLU A 865 -35.23 2.58 -20.03
N LEU A 866 -35.95 3.55 -19.44
CA LEU A 866 -36.48 3.53 -18.08
C LEU A 866 -37.74 2.65 -17.92
N ALA A 867 -38.29 2.08 -19.00
CA ALA A 867 -39.57 1.34 -19.03
C ALA A 867 -40.80 2.15 -18.56
N LEU A 868 -40.81 3.46 -18.84
CA LEU A 868 -41.86 4.41 -18.48
C LEU A 868 -42.70 4.78 -19.71
N ASN A 869 -43.72 3.96 -20.01
CA ASN A 869 -44.69 4.23 -21.08
C ASN A 869 -45.52 5.50 -20.84
#